data_AF-A0A496UH88-F1
#
_entry.id   AF-A0A496UH88-F1
#
_cell.length_a   1.000
_cell.length_b   1.000
_cell.length_c   1.000
_cell.angle_alpha   90.00
_cell.angle_beta   90.00
_cell.angle_gamma   90.00
#
_symmetry.space_group_name_H-M   'P 1'
#
loop_
_entity.id
_entity.type
_entity.pdbx_description
1 polymer ?
#
loop_
_entity_poly.entity_id
_entity_poly.type
_entity_poly.pdbx_seq_one_letter_code
_entity_poly.pdbx_strand_id
1 'polypeptide(L)'
;MSHDFGSSLRDRLIRLRGVSDAVADERGDLKPGERRDIAVLFLDLEGFTSLSEKLDHEAVHDITSGIMDALVDVTQRFGGYVDKIEGDRIMVLFGAKQAGENDSTRAVSSGFMMLETIVTANDILSDSGISITARIGINSGPVTVAPDSIGHLTAMGRTVNLASRMEEAAQANTILVPDTFYEKCRDQFSWECMGTMKMKGISSSVKAWRPTGSLSIDRPRWERVSTVCPSGFVGRAAELARLRNKLIDQQSRSTGASRLGGVKHIILGVKGEAGIGKSRLIHEFVQQHCGDDENITVLKGQALSFAQPAYSLWTGLLRNLLDIEQDCRLDYNEFRKKIHNLSDERELRDSVPFLAELLSIRSGDKRLSELDSKAIALETRIAFRNLLKVIAARKHLIVVLDDLHWINPTCRNVLEFIIGNCVTERPIVFLLIYRPERDDGRIVEFDIALTYAQLEEIVLSSLDEQASRDIILRMLSCISPEGTGKTSLKVGEFLMKHSRGNPFFLEELILDLSESDMLNENDGQWVFSSPIGEIYIPSSLTGLLQSRVDRLSDELKSVLQKSSVLGVEFQLKLYSRLAAELSLDENSRSIFDNLERRQFLIGRGTAFEQKYAFRHILIRDTAYNSILTSNRKILHGITASLIEEMYPDDEQEVADILAHHWEQADKRDKAIQWGVISLEYARETYQHDKVLGLSDKLESWILEQPQNMENTEKLLSVLMCRNETLNLLGRSSEQEQLLLRMKEIADTYEVSAWQGKIQFALGIVFRITGRMSEAENCYRLALEINQRCKDYNQESMILCSLGILSRIQGRTDEALEYFETALEINLEEADRKIEGTLLGNLGNFYFDQERMDKAIEFYKKALEINRETGDRRNEGIALGNLGNPYISMDEIEHALNYYQQALELHREVGNRKSEGVTLGNLGTLYYDHDRFEESLECYKMALEIHLEVGNPRLEAITLAALALLRIKDSDYTGALEYYRDTLLIIEELEMTDRGFDRFEELRCSLLSCGFSEAEVLWPRHWSKPQRSTDLNAD
;
A
#
# COMPACT_ATOMS: atom_id res chain seq x y z
N MET A 1 29.53 -2.31 -4.03
CA MET A 1 30.80 -2.12 -4.77
C MET A 1 31.38 -0.69 -4.67
N SER A 2 30.80 0.32 -5.33
CA SER A 2 31.47 1.65 -5.44
C SER A 2 31.57 2.41 -4.11
N HIS A 3 30.57 2.26 -3.23
CA HIS A 3 30.55 2.93 -1.93
C HIS A 3 31.55 2.31 -0.94
N ASP A 4 31.65 0.98 -0.91
CA ASP A 4 32.54 0.20 -0.03
C ASP A 4 34.01 0.38 -0.41
N PHE A 5 34.27 0.52 -1.72
CA PHE A 5 35.59 0.92 -2.22
C PHE A 5 35.93 2.34 -1.78
N GLY A 6 34.95 3.25 -1.73
CA GLY A 6 35.12 4.63 -1.29
C GLY A 6 35.51 4.78 0.19
N SER A 7 34.84 4.08 1.10
CA SER A 7 35.25 4.03 2.52
C SER A 7 36.59 3.33 2.68
N SER A 8 36.76 2.10 2.15
CA SER A 8 38.00 1.35 2.31
C SER A 8 39.23 2.08 1.75
N LEU A 9 39.06 2.88 0.68
CA LEU A 9 40.12 3.75 0.17
C LEU A 9 40.43 4.92 1.12
N ARG A 10 39.41 5.59 1.66
CA ARG A 10 39.57 6.68 2.65
C ARG A 10 40.33 6.17 3.88
N ASP A 11 39.97 5.02 4.42
CA ASP A 11 40.57 4.47 5.64
C ASP A 11 42.04 4.09 5.41
N ARG A 12 42.35 3.50 4.24
CA ARG A 12 43.73 3.20 3.82
C ARG A 12 44.55 4.48 3.65
N LEU A 13 43.97 5.54 3.10
CA LEU A 13 44.63 6.85 2.94
C LEU A 13 44.83 7.59 4.26
N ILE A 14 43.91 7.46 5.23
CA ILE A 14 44.07 7.99 6.59
C ILE A 14 45.19 7.24 7.32
N ARG A 15 45.19 5.90 7.28
CA ARG A 15 46.26 5.07 7.86
C ARG A 15 47.64 5.38 7.25
N LEU A 16 47.70 5.76 5.97
CA LEU A 16 48.93 6.21 5.30
C LEU A 16 49.42 7.61 5.75
N ARG A 17 48.58 8.43 6.38
CA ARG A 17 48.96 9.77 6.88
C ARG A 17 49.45 9.79 8.34
N GLY A 18 49.37 8.67 9.05
CA GLY A 18 49.92 8.57 10.42
C GLY A 18 49.18 9.37 11.50
N VAL A 19 47.97 9.87 11.21
CA VAL A 19 47.11 10.56 12.19
C VAL A 19 46.33 9.49 12.99
N SER A 20 46.31 9.61 14.31
CA SER A 20 45.91 8.54 15.23
C SER A 20 44.42 8.48 15.60
N ASP A 21 43.53 8.99 14.74
CA ASP A 21 42.07 9.04 14.99
C ASP A 21 41.35 7.72 14.62
N ALA A 22 42.02 6.59 14.80
CA ALA A 22 41.61 5.27 14.30
C ALA A 22 40.59 4.54 15.19
N VAL A 23 39.63 5.26 15.78
CA VAL A 23 38.65 4.74 16.76
C VAL A 23 37.18 5.16 16.47
N ALA A 24 36.93 6.03 15.49
CA ALA A 24 35.59 6.61 15.28
C ALA A 24 34.60 5.74 14.46
N ASP A 25 35.06 5.08 13.38
CA ASP A 25 34.17 4.67 12.27
C ASP A 25 33.35 3.38 12.50
N GLU A 26 33.31 2.83 13.73
CA GLU A 26 32.35 1.78 14.12
C GLU A 26 31.07 2.35 14.76
N ARG A 27 31.02 3.64 15.11
CA ARG A 27 29.81 4.30 15.65
C ARG A 27 28.88 4.89 14.59
N GLY A 28 29.30 4.93 13.32
CA GLY A 28 28.43 5.32 12.20
C GLY A 28 28.05 6.80 12.19
N ASP A 29 28.98 7.70 12.51
CA ASP A 29 28.74 9.15 12.50
C ASP A 29 28.13 9.64 11.17
N LEU A 30 27.11 10.51 11.26
CA LEU A 30 26.43 11.05 10.09
C LEU A 30 27.37 11.92 9.26
N LYS A 31 27.55 11.59 7.99
CA LYS A 31 28.45 12.33 7.10
C LYS A 31 27.88 13.73 6.79
N PRO A 32 28.69 14.80 6.81
CA PRO A 32 28.22 16.14 6.51
C PRO A 32 27.82 16.29 5.04
N GLY A 33 26.79 17.09 4.78
CA GLY A 33 26.28 17.39 3.44
C GLY A 33 24.85 16.89 3.20
N GLU A 34 24.29 17.29 2.07
CA GLU A 34 22.91 17.05 1.66
C GLU A 34 22.84 16.53 0.21
N ARG A 35 21.71 15.91 -0.17
CA ARG A 35 21.34 15.70 -1.57
C ARG A 35 20.45 16.84 -2.04
N ARG A 36 20.80 17.43 -3.18
CA ARG A 36 20.05 18.51 -3.85
C ARG A 36 20.00 18.25 -5.35
N ASP A 37 18.93 18.63 -6.04
CA ASP A 37 18.98 18.87 -7.50
C ASP A 37 19.40 20.33 -7.68
N ILE A 38 20.48 20.57 -8.44
CA ILE A 38 21.06 21.89 -8.67
C ILE A 38 21.43 22.02 -10.14
N ALA A 39 21.59 23.24 -10.64
CA ALA A 39 22.29 23.48 -11.90
C ALA A 39 23.77 23.82 -11.64
N VAL A 40 24.64 23.30 -12.51
CA VAL A 40 26.09 23.45 -12.48
C VAL A 40 26.53 24.02 -13.80
N LEU A 41 27.25 25.15 -13.76
CA LEU A 41 27.89 25.79 -14.89
C LEU A 41 29.41 25.71 -14.73
N PHE A 42 30.08 25.27 -15.79
CA PHE A 42 31.52 25.47 -15.98
C PHE A 42 31.72 26.50 -17.09
N LEU A 43 32.67 27.42 -16.87
CA LEU A 43 33.19 28.33 -17.89
C LEU A 43 34.71 28.16 -17.94
N ASP A 44 35.27 28.05 -19.14
CA ASP A 44 36.71 27.93 -19.42
C ASP A 44 37.13 29.05 -20.40
N LEU A 45 38.22 29.77 -20.11
CA LEU A 45 38.68 30.92 -20.90
C LEU A 45 39.94 30.59 -21.72
N GLU A 46 39.82 30.59 -23.04
CA GLU A 46 40.94 30.39 -23.97
C GLU A 46 41.53 31.71 -24.48
N GLY A 47 42.86 31.81 -24.49
CA GLY A 47 43.61 32.91 -25.11
C GLY A 47 44.87 33.34 -24.36
N PHE A 48 45.01 33.00 -23.08
CA PHE A 48 46.07 33.53 -22.20
C PHE A 48 47.50 33.20 -22.62
N THR A 49 47.73 32.13 -23.37
CA THR A 49 49.03 31.83 -23.98
C THR A 49 49.49 32.97 -24.88
N SER A 50 48.57 33.56 -25.66
CA SER A 50 48.84 34.68 -26.56
C SER A 50 48.83 36.06 -25.87
N LEU A 51 48.33 36.17 -24.63
CA LEU A 51 48.60 37.32 -23.77
C LEU A 51 50.02 37.23 -23.18
N SER A 52 50.40 36.06 -22.67
CA SER A 52 51.69 35.78 -22.01
C SER A 52 52.90 35.90 -22.94
N GLU A 53 52.69 35.86 -24.26
CA GLU A 53 53.72 36.13 -25.28
C GLU A 53 53.88 37.63 -25.63
N LYS A 54 52.94 38.49 -25.20
CA LYS A 54 52.84 39.91 -25.62
C LYS A 54 52.96 40.92 -24.48
N LEU A 55 52.57 40.54 -23.28
CA LEU A 55 52.51 41.38 -22.09
C LEU A 55 53.36 40.76 -20.96
N ASP A 56 53.75 41.58 -19.98
CA ASP A 56 54.42 41.08 -18.78
C ASP A 56 53.45 40.39 -17.81
N HIS A 57 54.00 39.64 -16.84
CA HIS A 57 53.21 38.85 -15.90
C HIS A 57 52.33 39.70 -14.96
N GLU A 58 52.61 40.99 -14.79
CA GLU A 58 51.83 41.88 -13.93
C GLU A 58 50.59 42.36 -14.69
N ALA A 59 50.75 42.86 -15.91
CA ALA A 59 49.64 43.22 -16.79
C ALA A 59 48.74 42.02 -17.16
N VAL A 60 49.31 40.82 -17.35
CA VAL A 60 48.50 39.60 -17.57
C VAL A 60 47.72 39.22 -16.31
N HIS A 61 48.27 39.45 -15.11
CA HIS A 61 47.55 39.18 -13.86
C HIS A 61 46.40 40.17 -13.63
N ASP A 62 46.63 41.47 -13.85
CA ASP A 62 45.60 42.50 -13.71
C ASP A 62 44.44 42.30 -14.71
N ILE A 63 44.74 41.97 -15.97
CA ILE A 63 43.72 41.68 -16.99
C ILE A 63 42.95 40.40 -16.65
N THR A 64 43.63 39.33 -16.19
CA THR A 64 42.95 38.09 -15.79
C THR A 64 42.08 38.27 -14.56
N SER A 65 42.54 38.98 -13.52
CA SER A 65 41.73 39.28 -12.34
C SER A 65 40.53 40.12 -12.74
N GLY A 66 40.70 41.24 -13.45
CA GLY A 66 39.60 42.12 -13.84
C GLY A 66 38.51 41.43 -14.67
N ILE A 67 38.87 40.47 -15.53
CA ILE A 67 37.90 39.65 -16.26
C ILE A 67 37.23 38.62 -15.33
N MET A 68 37.99 37.93 -14.48
CA MET A 68 37.42 36.96 -13.52
C MET A 68 36.48 37.62 -12.52
N ASP A 69 36.87 38.76 -11.95
CA ASP A 69 36.06 39.55 -11.02
C ASP A 69 34.73 39.97 -11.69
N ALA A 70 34.77 40.45 -12.94
CA ALA A 70 33.55 40.78 -13.69
C ALA A 70 32.65 39.56 -13.96
N LEU A 71 33.23 38.39 -14.28
CA LEU A 71 32.48 37.15 -14.49
C LEU A 71 31.87 36.63 -13.18
N VAL A 72 32.59 36.72 -12.06
CA VAL A 72 32.09 36.42 -10.72
C VAL A 72 30.91 37.35 -10.38
N ASP A 73 31.05 38.64 -10.63
CA ASP A 73 30.00 39.64 -10.39
C ASP A 73 28.71 39.33 -11.17
N VAL A 74 28.83 38.91 -12.44
CA VAL A 74 27.70 38.42 -13.24
C VAL A 74 27.03 37.20 -12.59
N THR A 75 27.79 36.20 -12.16
CA THR A 75 27.19 35.00 -11.53
C THR A 75 26.45 35.32 -10.23
N GLN A 76 26.98 36.25 -9.43
CA GLN A 76 26.34 36.68 -8.18
C GLN A 76 25.05 37.47 -8.43
N ARG A 77 24.96 38.26 -9.51
CA ARG A 77 23.71 38.94 -9.91
C ARG A 77 22.62 37.94 -10.31
N PHE A 78 22.97 36.84 -10.97
CA PHE A 78 22.05 35.71 -11.17
C PHE A 78 21.92 34.83 -9.93
N GLY A 79 22.57 35.15 -8.81
CA GLY A 79 22.56 34.43 -7.53
C GLY A 79 23.09 32.99 -7.61
N GLY A 80 24.02 32.73 -8.54
CA GLY A 80 24.86 31.56 -8.54
C GLY A 80 25.95 31.68 -7.47
N TYR A 81 26.36 30.54 -6.92
CA TYR A 81 27.46 30.45 -5.97
C TYR A 81 28.71 29.93 -6.67
N VAL A 82 29.77 30.74 -6.72
CA VAL A 82 31.08 30.29 -7.21
C VAL A 82 31.68 29.35 -6.17
N ASP A 83 31.88 28.09 -6.55
CA ASP A 83 32.54 27.07 -5.73
C ASP A 83 34.06 27.27 -5.84
N LYS A 84 34.60 27.21 -7.07
CA LYS A 84 36.05 27.22 -7.33
C LYS A 84 36.40 27.97 -8.61
N ILE A 85 37.56 28.62 -8.57
CA ILE A 85 38.26 29.17 -9.73
C ILE A 85 39.58 28.41 -9.83
N GLU A 86 39.78 27.70 -10.93
CA GLU A 86 40.94 26.85 -11.20
C GLU A 86 41.71 27.41 -12.40
N GLY A 87 42.55 28.42 -12.16
CA GLY A 87 43.31 29.10 -13.22
C GLY A 87 42.41 29.94 -14.12
N ASP A 88 42.21 29.48 -15.35
CA ASP A 88 41.37 30.05 -16.40
C ASP A 88 39.90 29.58 -16.36
N ARG A 89 39.54 28.73 -15.39
CA ARG A 89 38.25 28.04 -15.33
C ARG A 89 37.42 28.38 -14.08
N ILE A 90 36.12 28.61 -14.23
CA ILE A 90 35.17 28.91 -13.15
C ILE A 90 34.13 27.80 -13.01
N MET A 91 33.84 27.38 -11.77
CA MET A 91 32.74 26.46 -11.42
C MET A 91 31.66 27.16 -10.59
N VAL A 92 30.42 27.18 -11.08
CA VAL A 92 29.29 27.92 -10.49
C VAL A 92 28.11 26.98 -10.21
N LEU A 93 27.51 27.13 -9.03
CA LEU A 93 26.42 26.30 -8.51
C LEU A 93 25.16 27.13 -8.26
N PHE A 94 24.07 26.79 -8.93
CA PHE A 94 22.74 27.38 -8.73
C PHE A 94 21.86 26.36 -8.00
N GLY A 95 21.47 26.68 -6.75
CA GLY A 95 20.65 25.81 -5.89
C GLY A 95 21.37 25.17 -4.70
N ALA A 96 22.70 25.32 -4.62
CA ALA A 96 23.53 24.63 -3.63
C ALA A 96 23.35 25.13 -2.18
N LYS A 97 23.00 26.41 -1.97
CA LYS A 97 22.74 26.99 -0.64
C LYS A 97 21.24 27.06 -0.32
N GLN A 98 20.46 27.55 -1.27
CA GLN A 98 19.00 27.62 -1.23
C GLN A 98 18.48 27.14 -2.59
N ALA A 99 17.61 26.13 -2.60
CA ALA A 99 17.10 25.53 -3.83
C ALA A 99 16.18 26.50 -4.61
N GLY A 100 16.30 26.53 -5.94
CA GLY A 100 15.42 27.31 -6.81
C GLY A 100 15.02 26.57 -8.09
N GLU A 101 13.75 26.63 -8.47
CA GLU A 101 13.30 25.89 -9.66
C GLU A 101 13.77 26.50 -10.99
N ASN A 102 14.05 27.80 -11.01
CA ASN A 102 14.62 28.47 -12.18
C ASN A 102 16.16 28.33 -12.23
N ASP A 103 16.79 27.48 -11.42
CA ASP A 103 18.26 27.38 -11.34
C ASP A 103 18.89 26.93 -12.67
N SER A 104 18.19 26.08 -13.43
CA SER A 104 18.60 25.72 -14.80
C SER A 104 18.51 26.93 -15.74
N THR A 105 17.46 27.75 -15.63
CA THR A 105 17.31 29.00 -16.41
C THR A 105 18.39 30.02 -16.05
N ARG A 106 18.65 30.23 -14.76
CA ARG A 106 19.65 31.18 -14.24
C ARG A 106 21.05 30.84 -14.71
N ALA A 107 21.41 29.56 -14.74
CA ALA A 107 22.68 29.12 -15.27
C ALA A 107 22.82 29.51 -16.76
N VAL A 108 21.80 29.29 -17.60
CA VAL A 108 21.84 29.68 -19.02
C VAL A 108 21.89 31.20 -19.20
N SER A 109 21.06 31.96 -18.47
CA SER A 109 21.06 33.43 -18.54
C SER A 109 22.38 34.04 -18.04
N SER A 110 22.97 33.49 -16.98
CA SER A 110 24.32 33.84 -16.53
C SER A 110 25.36 33.53 -17.60
N GLY A 111 25.26 32.37 -18.26
CA GLY A 111 26.15 32.00 -19.35
C GLY A 111 26.11 33.00 -20.53
N PHE A 112 24.93 33.47 -20.93
CA PHE A 112 24.81 34.50 -21.96
C PHE A 112 25.46 35.82 -21.54
N MET A 113 25.18 36.32 -20.33
CA MET A 113 25.76 37.56 -19.82
C MET A 113 27.29 37.46 -19.63
N MET A 114 27.81 36.27 -19.29
CA MET A 114 29.25 36.00 -19.26
C MET A 114 29.89 36.09 -20.65
N LEU A 115 29.22 35.58 -21.70
CA LEU A 115 29.70 35.75 -23.08
C LEU A 115 29.65 37.22 -23.55
N GLU A 116 28.60 37.98 -23.22
CA GLU A 116 28.52 39.43 -23.51
C GLU A 116 29.61 40.23 -22.78
N THR A 117 29.94 39.83 -21.54
CA THR A 117 31.06 40.41 -20.77
C THR A 117 32.40 40.17 -21.47
N ILE A 118 32.61 38.99 -22.05
CA ILE A 118 33.84 38.64 -22.79
C ILE A 118 33.91 39.36 -24.15
N VAL A 119 32.78 39.57 -24.84
CA VAL A 119 32.74 40.45 -26.03
C VAL A 119 33.16 41.87 -25.65
N THR A 120 32.60 42.41 -24.56
CA THR A 120 32.95 43.76 -24.05
C THR A 120 34.43 43.85 -23.67
N ALA A 121 34.99 42.82 -23.04
CA ALA A 121 36.43 42.75 -22.73
C ALA A 121 37.29 42.69 -24.00
N ASN A 122 36.86 41.96 -25.04
CA ASN A 122 37.55 41.92 -26.33
C ASN A 122 37.52 43.27 -27.07
N ASP A 123 36.44 44.03 -26.99
CA ASP A 123 36.37 45.38 -27.57
C ASP A 123 37.41 46.30 -26.90
N ILE A 124 37.58 46.21 -25.57
CA ILE A 124 38.61 46.95 -24.81
C ILE A 124 40.04 46.46 -25.15
N LEU A 125 40.23 45.14 -25.32
CA LEU A 125 41.52 44.54 -25.66
C LEU A 125 41.88 44.66 -27.16
N SER A 126 40.96 45.12 -28.01
CA SER A 126 41.14 45.20 -29.46
C SER A 126 42.29 46.13 -29.87
N ASP A 127 42.46 47.26 -29.18
CA ASP A 127 43.59 48.21 -29.34
C ASP A 127 44.96 47.55 -29.06
N SER A 128 45.00 46.46 -28.30
CA SER A 128 46.20 45.67 -28.00
C SER A 128 46.39 44.45 -28.92
N GLY A 129 45.47 44.20 -29.86
CA GLY A 129 45.50 43.05 -30.76
C GLY A 129 45.42 41.70 -30.00
N ILE A 130 44.63 41.66 -28.93
CA ILE A 130 44.40 40.49 -28.07
C ILE A 130 42.93 40.09 -28.18
N SER A 131 42.65 38.78 -28.19
CA SER A 131 41.30 38.22 -28.19
C SER A 131 41.22 36.99 -27.31
N ILE A 132 40.20 36.92 -26.46
CA ILE A 132 39.90 35.83 -25.52
C ILE A 132 38.54 35.24 -25.90
N THR A 133 38.36 33.92 -25.75
CA THR A 133 37.08 33.24 -25.98
C THR A 133 36.70 32.34 -24.81
N ALA A 134 35.41 32.07 -24.58
CA ALA A 134 34.97 31.12 -23.56
C ALA A 134 34.29 29.88 -24.12
N ARG A 135 34.44 28.75 -23.42
CA ARG A 135 33.54 27.59 -23.50
C ARG A 135 32.65 27.57 -22.27
N ILE A 136 31.36 27.26 -22.44
CA ILE A 136 30.42 27.13 -21.32
C ILE A 136 29.67 25.80 -21.40
N GLY A 137 29.70 25.03 -20.33
CA GLY A 137 28.99 23.76 -20.19
C GLY A 137 28.05 23.77 -19.00
N ILE A 138 26.79 23.43 -19.22
CA ILE A 138 25.75 23.48 -18.18
C ILE A 138 25.00 22.15 -18.11
N ASN A 139 24.72 21.69 -16.89
CA ASN A 139 23.83 20.56 -16.63
C ASN A 139 23.13 20.73 -15.27
N SER A 140 22.03 20.02 -15.04
CA SER A 140 21.32 19.99 -13.76
C SER A 140 20.78 18.60 -13.45
N GLY A 141 20.57 18.34 -12.17
CA GLY A 141 20.25 17.01 -11.65
C GLY A 141 20.81 16.79 -10.24
N PRO A 142 20.56 15.63 -9.64
CA PRO A 142 20.96 15.34 -8.26
C PRO A 142 22.48 15.34 -8.08
N VAL A 143 22.95 16.01 -7.03
CA VAL A 143 24.32 16.00 -6.52
C VAL A 143 24.33 15.69 -5.01
N THR A 144 25.52 15.42 -4.48
CA THR A 144 25.83 15.65 -3.08
C THR A 144 26.45 17.05 -2.96
N VAL A 145 25.91 17.90 -2.09
CA VAL A 145 26.55 19.17 -1.69
C VAL A 145 27.11 18.97 -0.28
N ALA A 146 28.40 19.23 -0.07
CA ALA A 146 29.07 18.99 1.21
C ALA A 146 30.23 19.99 1.43
N PRO A 147 30.61 20.30 2.68
CA PRO A 147 31.85 21.02 2.95
C PRO A 147 33.06 20.17 2.56
N ASP A 148 34.07 20.79 1.94
CA ASP A 148 35.35 20.17 1.66
C ASP A 148 36.30 20.19 2.87
N SER A 149 37.56 19.76 2.67
CA SER A 149 38.57 19.67 3.73
C SER A 149 39.00 21.00 4.35
N ILE A 150 38.52 22.14 3.83
CA ILE A 150 38.75 23.50 4.36
C ILE A 150 37.42 24.11 4.85
N GLY A 151 36.31 23.38 4.72
CA GLY A 151 34.96 23.83 5.09
C GLY A 151 34.21 24.55 3.96
N HIS A 152 34.76 24.60 2.74
CA HIS A 152 34.10 25.27 1.62
C HIS A 152 32.98 24.39 1.03
N LEU A 153 31.80 24.96 0.80
CA LEU A 153 30.62 24.21 0.32
C LEU A 153 30.78 23.86 -1.18
N THR A 154 31.04 22.59 -1.49
CA THR A 154 31.30 22.12 -2.85
C THR A 154 30.28 21.07 -3.32
N ALA A 155 30.07 20.95 -4.64
CA ALA A 155 29.15 19.96 -5.22
C ALA A 155 29.89 18.80 -5.90
N MET A 156 29.42 17.57 -5.66
CA MET A 156 29.99 16.35 -6.23
C MET A 156 28.90 15.44 -6.81
N GLY A 157 29.15 14.88 -8.00
CA GLY A 157 28.28 13.86 -8.59
C GLY A 157 28.41 13.71 -10.10
N ARG A 158 27.62 12.79 -10.67
CA ARG A 158 27.53 12.59 -12.13
C ARG A 158 27.09 13.86 -12.87
N THR A 159 26.24 14.67 -12.25
CA THR A 159 25.73 15.94 -12.78
C THR A 159 26.85 16.95 -13.02
N VAL A 160 27.74 17.13 -12.04
CA VAL A 160 28.94 18.00 -12.11
C VAL A 160 29.90 17.51 -13.20
N ASN A 161 30.18 16.21 -13.19
CA ASN A 161 31.05 15.60 -14.20
C ASN A 161 30.50 15.78 -15.63
N LEU A 162 29.17 15.72 -15.82
CA LEU A 162 28.55 15.95 -17.13
C LEU A 162 28.59 17.42 -17.56
N ALA A 163 28.38 18.38 -16.65
CA ALA A 163 28.55 19.81 -16.95
C ALA A 163 29.99 20.10 -17.43
N SER A 164 30.98 19.57 -16.71
CA SER A 164 32.41 19.66 -17.06
C SER A 164 32.72 19.08 -18.45
N ARG A 165 32.11 17.95 -18.85
CA ARG A 165 32.28 17.37 -20.20
C ARG A 165 31.47 18.09 -21.29
N MET A 166 30.45 18.88 -20.94
CA MET A 166 29.76 19.76 -21.89
C MET A 166 30.60 20.99 -22.21
N GLU A 167 31.32 21.53 -21.23
CA GLU A 167 32.25 22.64 -21.44
C GLU A 167 33.39 22.20 -22.35
N GLU A 168 34.07 21.09 -22.03
CA GLU A 168 35.15 20.52 -22.86
C GLU A 168 34.74 20.21 -24.33
N ALA A 169 33.43 20.10 -24.60
CA ALA A 169 32.85 19.82 -25.91
C ALA A 169 32.20 21.05 -26.59
N ALA A 170 32.15 22.19 -25.91
CA ALA A 170 31.57 23.42 -26.45
C ALA A 170 32.51 24.07 -27.49
N GLN A 171 31.92 24.77 -28.45
CA GLN A 171 32.67 25.61 -29.38
C GLN A 171 33.03 26.94 -28.69
N ALA A 172 34.12 27.57 -29.13
CA ALA A 172 34.51 28.89 -28.64
C ALA A 172 33.35 29.90 -28.78
N ASN A 173 33.10 30.64 -27.69
CA ASN A 173 31.98 31.55 -27.48
C ASN A 173 30.59 30.89 -27.60
N THR A 174 30.41 29.66 -27.09
CA THR A 174 29.11 28.97 -27.06
C THR A 174 28.81 28.28 -25.73
N ILE A 175 27.51 28.09 -25.46
CA ILE A 175 26.96 27.32 -24.34
C ILE A 175 26.53 25.94 -24.86
N LEU A 176 26.77 24.88 -24.10
CA LEU A 176 26.37 23.51 -24.43
C LEU A 176 25.70 22.79 -23.24
N VAL A 177 24.61 22.05 -23.51
CA VAL A 177 23.82 21.32 -22.49
C VAL A 177 23.37 19.93 -22.99
N PRO A 178 23.10 18.95 -22.09
CA PRO A 178 22.52 17.66 -22.47
C PRO A 178 21.02 17.71 -22.75
N ASP A 179 20.51 16.68 -23.44
CA ASP A 179 19.09 16.41 -23.69
C ASP A 179 18.21 16.56 -22.42
N THR A 180 18.65 15.98 -21.30
CA THR A 180 17.96 16.00 -20.01
C THR A 180 17.90 17.37 -19.34
N PHE A 181 18.77 18.31 -19.75
CA PHE A 181 18.73 19.70 -19.31
C PHE A 181 17.88 20.55 -20.25
N TYR A 182 18.01 20.33 -21.56
CA TYR A 182 17.13 20.90 -22.58
C TYR A 182 15.65 20.62 -22.24
N GLU A 183 15.27 19.39 -21.91
CA GLU A 183 13.88 19.06 -21.53
C GLU A 183 13.36 19.88 -20.34
N LYS A 184 14.21 20.23 -19.36
CA LYS A 184 13.83 21.06 -18.20
C LYS A 184 13.59 22.55 -18.56
N CYS A 185 14.13 23.06 -19.67
CA CYS A 185 14.11 24.50 -19.99
C CYS A 185 13.84 24.86 -21.47
N ARG A 186 13.43 23.88 -22.29
CA ARG A 186 13.22 24.02 -23.75
C ARG A 186 12.28 25.16 -24.14
N ASP A 187 11.28 25.46 -23.31
CA ASP A 187 10.22 26.42 -23.60
C ASP A 187 10.63 27.89 -23.25
N GLN A 188 11.87 28.12 -22.79
CA GLN A 188 12.36 29.42 -22.29
C GLN A 188 13.45 30.07 -23.17
N PHE A 189 14.08 29.29 -24.06
CA PHE A 189 15.15 29.74 -24.97
C PHE A 189 14.91 29.14 -26.37
N SER A 190 15.51 29.70 -27.41
CA SER A 190 15.64 29.02 -28.70
C SER A 190 16.82 28.06 -28.68
N TRP A 191 16.70 26.91 -29.36
CA TRP A 191 17.69 25.81 -29.27
C TRP A 191 18.08 25.25 -30.62
N GLU A 192 19.31 24.74 -30.70
CA GLU A 192 19.90 24.06 -31.84
C GLU A 192 20.46 22.70 -31.41
N CYS A 193 20.14 21.65 -32.17
CA CYS A 193 20.57 20.29 -31.85
C CYS A 193 21.98 20.03 -32.39
N MET A 194 22.95 19.83 -31.50
CA MET A 194 24.35 19.53 -31.85
C MET A 194 24.60 18.03 -32.13
N GLY A 195 23.55 17.21 -32.02
CA GLY A 195 23.60 15.75 -32.25
C GLY A 195 24.08 14.94 -31.06
N THR A 196 24.42 13.67 -31.29
CA THR A 196 24.90 12.73 -30.26
C THR A 196 26.42 12.64 -30.24
N MET A 197 27.03 12.94 -29.10
CA MET A 197 28.49 12.89 -28.90
C MET A 197 28.90 11.80 -27.91
N LYS A 198 30.12 11.26 -28.10
CA LYS A 198 30.75 10.34 -27.14
C LYS A 198 31.71 11.13 -26.26
N MET A 199 31.51 11.09 -24.95
CA MET A 199 32.29 11.86 -23.99
C MET A 199 33.22 10.95 -23.16
N LYS A 200 34.42 11.46 -22.86
CA LYS A 200 35.47 10.73 -22.13
C LYS A 200 34.98 10.33 -20.74
N GLY A 201 34.91 9.02 -20.47
CA GLY A 201 34.46 8.48 -19.18
C GLY A 201 32.95 8.31 -19.02
N ILE A 202 32.14 8.55 -20.05
CA ILE A 202 30.69 8.31 -20.05
C ILE A 202 30.39 7.17 -21.04
N SER A 203 29.69 6.12 -20.57
CA SER A 203 29.47 4.88 -21.34
C SER A 203 28.40 5.01 -22.44
N SER A 204 27.43 5.90 -22.26
CA SER A 204 26.38 6.23 -23.24
C SER A 204 26.77 7.47 -24.06
N SER A 205 26.47 7.47 -25.36
CA SER A 205 26.49 8.72 -26.15
C SER A 205 25.45 9.69 -25.60
N VAL A 206 25.79 10.97 -25.47
CA VAL A 206 24.90 12.02 -24.95
C VAL A 206 24.48 12.92 -26.11
N LYS A 207 23.17 13.17 -26.24
CA LYS A 207 22.62 14.17 -27.17
C LYS A 207 22.73 15.55 -26.55
N ALA A 208 23.23 16.52 -27.31
CA ALA A 208 23.56 17.85 -26.82
C ALA A 208 22.88 18.97 -27.63
N TRP A 209 22.66 20.10 -26.97
CA TRP A 209 21.97 21.26 -27.51
C TRP A 209 22.74 22.56 -27.19
N ARG A 210 22.65 23.52 -28.11
CA ARG A 210 23.13 24.90 -27.94
C ARG A 210 21.91 25.82 -27.80
N PRO A 211 21.80 26.66 -26.75
CA PRO A 211 20.83 27.74 -26.74
C PRO A 211 21.31 28.85 -27.70
N THR A 212 20.40 29.39 -28.49
CA THR A 212 20.71 30.36 -29.58
C THR A 212 20.14 31.76 -29.33
N GLY A 213 19.37 31.94 -28.25
CA GLY A 213 18.76 33.20 -27.85
C GLY A 213 17.69 32.97 -26.78
N SER A 214 17.27 34.04 -26.10
CA SER A 214 16.11 34.02 -25.20
C SER A 214 14.81 34.16 -25.99
N LEU A 215 13.78 33.39 -25.62
CA LEU A 215 12.43 33.62 -26.12
C LEU A 215 11.77 34.70 -25.24
N SER A 216 11.48 35.87 -25.82
CA SER A 216 10.87 36.99 -25.11
C SER A 216 9.38 36.75 -24.81
N ILE A 217 9.11 35.90 -23.82
CA ILE A 217 7.78 35.70 -23.25
C ILE A 217 7.73 36.37 -21.88
N ASP A 218 6.89 37.40 -21.78
CA ASP A 218 6.70 38.22 -20.58
C ASP A 218 6.14 37.44 -19.38
N ARG A 219 6.49 37.94 -18.18
CA ARG A 219 6.14 37.43 -16.83
C ARG A 219 6.85 36.09 -16.48
N PRO A 220 7.21 35.84 -15.20
CA PRO A 220 6.82 36.56 -13.97
C PRO A 220 8.10 36.97 -13.14
N ARG A 221 8.24 36.98 -11.79
CA ARG A 221 7.55 36.31 -10.67
C ARG A 221 7.99 36.90 -9.26
N TRP A 222 7.15 36.76 -8.20
CA TRP A 222 7.37 36.96 -6.72
C TRP A 222 7.22 38.41 -6.15
N GLU A 223 7.17 38.75 -4.83
CA GLU A 223 7.23 37.95 -3.56
C GLU A 223 6.31 38.37 -2.33
N ARG A 224 6.76 38.97 -1.20
CA ARG A 224 6.62 38.53 0.26
C ARG A 224 5.94 39.47 1.36
N VAL A 225 4.99 39.03 2.23
CA VAL A 225 4.97 39.16 3.74
C VAL A 225 4.08 40.21 4.49
N SER A 226 3.37 39.89 5.59
CA SER A 226 3.51 38.78 6.59
C SER A 226 2.20 38.18 7.17
N THR A 227 2.06 36.84 7.17
CA THR A 227 1.49 35.99 8.25
C THR A 227 0.01 36.10 8.72
N VAL A 228 -0.63 34.95 8.98
CA VAL A 228 -1.97 34.73 9.61
C VAL A 228 -3.18 34.99 8.71
N CYS A 229 -3.73 33.98 8.01
CA CYS A 229 -4.95 34.20 7.21
C CYS A 229 -6.03 33.11 7.24
N PRO A 230 -7.33 33.49 7.15
CA PRO A 230 -8.46 32.65 7.51
C PRO A 230 -9.44 32.63 6.33
N SER A 231 -8.91 32.25 5.16
CA SER A 231 -9.47 32.55 3.82
C SER A 231 -10.97 32.28 3.67
N GLY A 232 -11.48 31.30 4.42
CA GLY A 232 -12.85 30.83 4.34
C GLY A 232 -13.11 30.16 3.00
N PHE A 233 -14.14 29.33 2.93
CA PHE A 233 -14.36 28.55 1.74
C PHE A 233 -14.92 29.38 0.58
N VAL A 234 -14.44 29.14 -0.64
CA VAL A 234 -14.89 29.78 -1.89
C VAL A 234 -14.77 28.82 -3.07
N GLY A 235 -15.50 29.09 -4.15
CA GLY A 235 -15.32 28.42 -5.45
C GLY A 235 -15.82 26.99 -5.57
N ARG A 236 -16.38 26.44 -4.50
CA ARG A 236 -16.84 25.05 -4.40
C ARG A 236 -18.35 24.94 -4.11
N ALA A 237 -19.10 25.98 -4.44
CA ALA A 237 -20.52 26.08 -4.14
C ALA A 237 -21.37 25.02 -4.87
N ALA A 238 -20.96 24.62 -6.08
CA ALA A 238 -21.62 23.57 -6.85
C ALA A 238 -21.38 22.19 -6.23
N GLU A 239 -20.14 21.91 -5.80
CA GLU A 239 -19.76 20.66 -5.16
C GLU A 239 -20.38 20.53 -3.75
N LEU A 240 -20.43 21.61 -2.96
CA LEU A 240 -21.20 21.67 -1.72
C LEU A 240 -22.69 21.42 -1.96
N ALA A 241 -23.28 22.07 -2.97
CA ALA A 241 -24.70 21.86 -3.30
C ALA A 241 -24.96 20.40 -3.71
N ARG A 242 -24.02 19.75 -4.42
CA ARG A 242 -24.12 18.33 -4.79
C ARG A 242 -24.05 17.41 -3.56
N LEU A 243 -23.12 17.65 -2.63
CA LEU A 243 -23.06 16.94 -1.34
C LEU A 243 -24.34 17.14 -0.51
N ARG A 244 -24.79 18.40 -0.39
CA ARG A 244 -26.02 18.78 0.33
C ARG A 244 -27.27 18.15 -0.25
N ASN A 245 -27.42 18.14 -1.58
CA ASN A 245 -28.60 17.55 -2.22
C ASN A 245 -28.68 16.04 -1.96
N LYS A 246 -27.55 15.33 -1.85
CA LYS A 246 -27.53 13.91 -1.45
C LYS A 246 -27.91 13.68 0.01
N LEU A 247 -27.55 14.61 0.90
CA LEU A 247 -28.03 14.61 2.30
C LEU A 247 -29.56 14.85 2.37
N ILE A 248 -30.09 15.72 1.53
CA ILE A 248 -31.54 15.98 1.44
C ILE A 248 -32.29 14.78 0.83
N ASP A 249 -31.73 14.10 -0.18
CA ASP A 249 -32.23 12.82 -0.69
C ASP A 249 -32.24 11.74 0.42
N GLN A 250 -31.20 11.67 1.26
CA GLN A 250 -31.11 10.76 2.40
C GLN A 250 -32.25 10.97 3.39
N GLN A 251 -32.53 12.23 3.76
CA GLN A 251 -33.64 12.61 4.65
C GLN A 251 -35.01 12.32 4.01
N SER A 252 -35.16 12.57 2.71
CA SER A 252 -36.43 12.42 1.97
C SER A 252 -36.86 10.97 1.73
N ARG A 253 -35.93 10.01 1.73
CA ARG A 253 -36.22 8.58 1.48
C ARG A 253 -36.67 7.78 2.72
N SER A 254 -36.75 8.42 3.88
CA SER A 254 -37.02 7.78 5.18
C SER A 254 -38.44 7.23 5.40
N THR A 255 -39.35 7.37 4.42
CA THR A 255 -40.80 7.06 4.60
C THR A 255 -41.39 6.08 3.57
N GLY A 256 -40.56 5.30 2.87
CA GLY A 256 -41.02 4.39 1.80
C GLY A 256 -40.29 3.04 1.78
N ALA A 257 -40.62 2.15 2.72
CA ALA A 257 -39.94 0.86 2.88
C ALA A 257 -40.51 -0.27 1.99
N SER A 258 -39.63 -1.00 1.30
CA SER A 258 -39.83 -2.43 1.04
C SER A 258 -39.45 -3.23 2.28
N ARG A 259 -40.11 -4.37 2.54
CA ARG A 259 -40.16 -4.96 3.90
C ARG A 259 -39.13 -6.03 4.27
N LEU A 260 -38.21 -6.40 3.37
CA LEU A 260 -37.16 -7.41 3.65
C LEU A 260 -35.73 -7.03 3.20
N GLY A 261 -35.52 -5.81 2.69
CA GLY A 261 -34.18 -5.31 2.34
C GLY A 261 -34.06 -3.84 2.73
N GLY A 262 -33.09 -3.50 3.59
CA GLY A 262 -32.89 -2.15 4.11
C GLY A 262 -32.39 -1.15 3.06
N VAL A 263 -32.25 0.12 3.47
CA VAL A 263 -32.00 1.20 2.52
C VAL A 263 -30.53 1.21 2.08
N LYS A 264 -30.30 1.03 0.77
CA LYS A 264 -28.96 1.08 0.17
C LYS A 264 -28.23 2.37 0.57
N HIS A 265 -27.00 2.20 1.06
CA HIS A 265 -26.11 3.28 1.47
C HIS A 265 -25.75 4.21 0.30
N ILE A 266 -25.40 5.45 0.63
CA ILE A 266 -24.99 6.47 -0.33
C ILE A 266 -23.46 6.55 -0.31
N ILE A 267 -22.80 6.42 -1.47
CA ILE A 267 -21.34 6.40 -1.57
C ILE A 267 -20.89 7.47 -2.55
N LEU A 268 -20.07 8.40 -2.04
CA LEU A 268 -19.64 9.60 -2.75
C LEU A 268 -18.11 9.67 -2.73
N GLY A 269 -17.50 9.54 -3.91
CA GLY A 269 -16.06 9.69 -4.08
C GLY A 269 -15.70 11.17 -4.28
N VAL A 270 -14.72 11.70 -3.56
CA VAL A 270 -14.13 13.02 -3.80
C VAL A 270 -12.71 12.86 -4.31
N LYS A 271 -12.52 13.17 -5.59
CA LYS A 271 -11.34 12.78 -6.38
C LYS A 271 -10.64 14.01 -6.95
N GLY A 272 -9.33 13.98 -7.03
CA GLY A 272 -8.53 15.05 -7.63
C GLY A 272 -7.09 15.09 -7.12
N GLU A 273 -6.31 16.04 -7.63
CA GLU A 273 -4.86 16.16 -7.37
C GLU A 273 -4.50 16.51 -5.91
N ALA A 274 -3.20 16.50 -5.61
CA ALA A 274 -2.67 17.01 -4.35
C ALA A 274 -2.97 18.51 -4.18
N GLY A 275 -3.34 18.93 -2.98
CA GLY A 275 -3.61 20.34 -2.68
C GLY A 275 -4.92 20.93 -3.22
N ILE A 276 -5.68 20.20 -4.06
CA ILE A 276 -6.85 20.73 -4.79
C ILE A 276 -8.09 21.11 -3.93
N GLY A 277 -8.00 20.93 -2.60
CA GLY A 277 -9.02 21.32 -1.63
C GLY A 277 -9.97 20.20 -1.13
N LYS A 278 -9.71 18.92 -1.45
CA LYS A 278 -10.59 17.78 -1.14
C LYS A 278 -11.06 17.72 0.33
N SER A 279 -10.11 17.64 1.27
CA SER A 279 -10.42 17.54 2.70
C SER A 279 -11.07 18.82 3.26
N ARG A 280 -10.78 19.99 2.66
CA ARG A 280 -11.44 21.26 3.03
C ARG A 280 -12.90 21.32 2.57
N LEU A 281 -13.22 20.77 1.39
CA LEU A 281 -14.60 20.63 0.93
C LEU A 281 -15.44 19.80 1.92
N ILE A 282 -14.89 18.68 2.39
CA ILE A 282 -15.59 17.84 3.36
C ILE A 282 -15.64 18.50 4.75
N HIS A 283 -14.58 19.18 5.19
CA HIS A 283 -14.61 19.98 6.43
C HIS A 283 -15.74 21.02 6.42
N GLU A 284 -15.89 21.76 5.32
CA GLU A 284 -16.86 22.85 5.19
C GLU A 284 -18.29 22.34 4.98
N PHE A 285 -18.46 21.24 4.24
CA PHE A 285 -19.73 20.52 4.19
C PHE A 285 -20.19 20.09 5.59
N VAL A 286 -19.30 19.44 6.34
CA VAL A 286 -19.57 18.98 7.72
C VAL A 286 -19.86 20.16 8.64
N GLN A 287 -19.02 21.21 8.64
CA GLN A 287 -19.21 22.36 9.52
C GLN A 287 -20.52 23.10 9.25
N GLN A 288 -20.86 23.35 7.97
CA GLN A 288 -22.02 24.16 7.60
C GLN A 288 -23.37 23.41 7.62
N HIS A 289 -23.36 22.07 7.54
CA HIS A 289 -24.59 21.27 7.39
C HIS A 289 -24.73 20.13 8.42
N CYS A 290 -23.70 19.86 9.24
CA CYS A 290 -23.68 18.74 10.19
C CYS A 290 -23.16 19.12 11.59
N GLY A 291 -22.52 20.29 11.76
CA GLY A 291 -21.84 20.66 13.01
C GLY A 291 -22.78 20.96 14.18
N ASP A 292 -23.93 21.57 13.89
CA ASP A 292 -24.89 22.04 14.90
C ASP A 292 -26.19 21.21 14.95
N ASP A 293 -26.34 20.17 14.10
CA ASP A 293 -27.53 19.31 14.09
C ASP A 293 -27.34 18.08 14.99
N GLU A 294 -28.00 18.08 16.15
CA GLU A 294 -27.98 16.95 17.09
C GLU A 294 -28.46 15.63 16.47
N ASN A 295 -29.18 15.63 15.33
CA ASN A 295 -29.64 14.43 14.65
C ASN A 295 -28.59 13.82 13.71
N ILE A 296 -27.44 14.46 13.49
CA ILE A 296 -26.36 13.97 12.61
C ILE A 296 -25.17 13.50 13.47
N THR A 297 -24.53 12.41 13.04
CA THR A 297 -23.22 11.96 13.55
C THR A 297 -22.23 11.90 12.40
N VAL A 298 -21.09 12.57 12.53
CA VAL A 298 -20.01 12.55 11.53
C VAL A 298 -18.78 11.86 12.10
N LEU A 299 -18.39 10.73 11.52
CA LEU A 299 -17.18 9.99 11.88
C LEU A 299 -16.09 10.21 10.84
N LYS A 300 -14.82 10.23 11.29
CA LYS A 300 -13.66 10.56 10.45
C LYS A 300 -12.53 9.55 10.66
N GLY A 301 -12.04 8.95 9.58
CA GLY A 301 -10.81 8.15 9.53
C GLY A 301 -9.88 8.63 8.42
N GLN A 302 -8.58 8.32 8.51
CA GLN A 302 -7.57 8.66 7.50
C GLN A 302 -6.64 7.46 7.26
N ALA A 303 -6.26 7.20 6.00
CA ALA A 303 -5.27 6.19 5.66
C ALA A 303 -3.83 6.78 5.70
N LEU A 304 -2.88 6.06 6.30
CA LEU A 304 -1.49 6.52 6.49
C LEU A 304 -0.59 6.07 5.34
N SER A 305 0.27 6.92 4.80
CA SER A 305 1.06 6.59 3.60
C SER A 305 2.25 5.63 3.81
N PHE A 306 2.47 5.16 5.04
CA PHE A 306 3.65 4.36 5.40
C PHE A 306 3.31 3.41 6.54
N ALA A 307 3.74 2.14 6.43
CA ALA A 307 3.64 1.10 7.46
C ALA A 307 2.31 1.07 8.24
N GLN A 308 1.17 1.00 7.54
CA GLN A 308 -0.16 0.96 8.18
C GLN A 308 -0.34 -0.31 9.03
N PRO A 309 -0.57 -0.18 10.35
CA PRO A 309 -1.08 -1.29 11.15
C PRO A 309 -2.41 -1.83 10.61
N ALA A 310 -2.71 -3.08 10.95
CA ALA A 310 -4.03 -3.65 10.73
C ALA A 310 -5.11 -2.72 11.32
N TYR A 311 -6.19 -2.50 10.56
CA TYR A 311 -7.32 -1.64 10.96
C TYR A 311 -7.01 -0.17 11.26
N SER A 312 -5.82 0.36 10.98
CA SER A 312 -5.42 1.74 11.35
C SER A 312 -6.40 2.86 10.96
N LEU A 313 -7.04 2.75 9.79
CA LEU A 313 -8.13 3.65 9.35
C LEU A 313 -9.32 3.68 10.34
N TRP A 314 -9.62 2.52 10.91
CA TRP A 314 -10.80 2.23 11.73
C TRP A 314 -10.53 2.40 13.22
N THR A 315 -9.32 2.12 13.70
CA THR A 315 -8.91 2.42 15.09
C THR A 315 -8.84 3.93 15.32
N GLY A 316 -8.37 4.70 14.34
CA GLY A 316 -8.46 6.17 14.35
C GLY A 316 -9.91 6.66 14.38
N LEU A 317 -10.79 6.08 13.56
CA LEU A 317 -12.23 6.40 13.56
C LEU A 317 -12.90 6.09 14.91
N LEU A 318 -12.56 4.96 15.53
CA LEU A 318 -13.09 4.55 16.83
C LEU A 318 -12.63 5.47 17.97
N ARG A 319 -11.35 5.88 17.97
CA ARG A 319 -10.83 6.87 18.93
C ARG A 319 -11.52 8.23 18.79
N ASN A 320 -11.73 8.68 17.55
CA ASN A 320 -12.46 9.92 17.24
C ASN A 320 -13.94 9.86 17.67
N LEU A 321 -14.63 8.74 17.47
CA LEU A 321 -16.03 8.54 17.89
C LEU A 321 -16.21 8.64 19.41
N LEU A 322 -15.27 8.08 20.17
CA LEU A 322 -15.40 7.91 21.61
C LEU A 322 -14.75 9.04 22.42
N ASP A 323 -14.16 10.04 21.76
CA ASP A 323 -13.34 11.08 22.38
C ASP A 323 -12.22 10.45 23.25
N ILE A 324 -11.41 9.59 22.62
CA ILE A 324 -10.28 8.90 23.24
C ILE A 324 -8.99 9.44 22.61
N GLU A 325 -8.24 10.21 23.40
CA GLU A 325 -6.92 10.70 22.98
C GLU A 325 -6.00 9.52 22.59
N GLN A 326 -5.11 9.75 21.63
CA GLN A 326 -4.32 8.70 20.98
C GLN A 326 -3.38 7.94 21.93
N ASP A 327 -3.14 8.51 23.11
CA ASP A 327 -2.25 8.01 24.18
C ASP A 327 -2.98 7.80 25.54
N CYS A 328 -4.32 7.86 25.54
CA CYS A 328 -5.08 7.65 26.77
C CYS A 328 -5.11 6.15 27.13
N ARG A 329 -4.49 5.78 28.26
CA ARG A 329 -4.64 4.46 28.89
C ARG A 329 -6.01 4.32 29.55
N LEU A 330 -7.03 4.14 28.71
CA LEU A 330 -8.39 3.85 29.14
C LEU A 330 -8.49 2.43 29.72
N ASP A 331 -9.19 2.26 30.84
CA ASP A 331 -9.53 0.91 31.34
C ASP A 331 -10.76 0.34 30.63
N TYR A 332 -10.91 -1.00 30.63
CA TYR A 332 -12.00 -1.66 29.91
C TYR A 332 -13.41 -1.30 30.42
N ASN A 333 -13.56 -0.99 31.71
CA ASN A 333 -14.84 -0.54 32.27
C ASN A 333 -15.16 0.89 31.83
N GLU A 334 -14.16 1.76 31.70
CA GLU A 334 -14.32 3.10 31.12
C GLU A 334 -14.64 3.05 29.62
N PHE A 335 -13.96 2.18 28.88
CA PHE A 335 -14.22 1.94 27.45
C PHE A 335 -15.63 1.41 27.23
N ARG A 336 -16.02 0.39 28.00
CA ARG A 336 -17.36 -0.18 27.99
C ARG A 336 -18.43 0.84 28.37
N LYS A 337 -18.18 1.76 29.31
CA LYS A 337 -19.09 2.89 29.59
C LYS A 337 -19.21 3.83 28.39
N LYS A 338 -18.09 4.20 27.74
CA LYS A 338 -18.12 5.06 26.54
C LYS A 338 -18.94 4.42 25.40
N ILE A 339 -18.79 3.11 25.14
CA ILE A 339 -19.63 2.39 24.17
C ILE A 339 -21.10 2.30 24.63
N HIS A 340 -21.37 1.94 25.89
CA HIS A 340 -22.72 1.80 26.45
C HIS A 340 -23.52 3.12 26.39
N ASN A 341 -22.83 4.27 26.51
CA ASN A 341 -23.43 5.59 26.31
C ASN A 341 -23.89 5.84 24.86
N LEU A 342 -23.31 5.18 23.86
CA LEU A 342 -23.81 5.20 22.47
C LEU A 342 -25.06 4.33 22.33
N SER A 343 -25.01 3.10 22.87
CA SER A 343 -26.15 2.19 23.02
C SER A 343 -25.85 1.00 23.94
N ASP A 344 -26.91 0.43 24.52
CA ASP A 344 -26.88 -0.84 25.27
C ASP A 344 -27.55 -2.01 24.51
N GLU A 345 -27.71 -1.88 23.19
CA GLU A 345 -28.20 -2.96 22.33
C GLU A 345 -27.27 -4.18 22.38
N ARG A 346 -27.86 -5.37 22.49
CA ARG A 346 -27.12 -6.63 22.71
C ARG A 346 -26.06 -6.89 21.65
N GLU A 347 -26.39 -6.67 20.37
CA GLU A 347 -25.44 -6.82 19.25
C GLU A 347 -24.18 -5.97 19.41
N LEU A 348 -24.29 -4.75 19.95
CA LEU A 348 -23.14 -3.90 20.22
C LEU A 348 -22.43 -4.31 21.50
N ARG A 349 -23.18 -4.68 22.54
CA ARG A 349 -22.63 -5.13 23.83
C ARG A 349 -21.74 -6.36 23.68
N ASP A 350 -22.18 -7.33 22.87
CA ASP A 350 -21.45 -8.57 22.61
C ASP A 350 -20.20 -8.33 21.73
N SER A 351 -20.16 -7.22 20.99
CA SER A 351 -19.03 -6.72 20.18
C SER A 351 -18.02 -5.81 20.92
N VAL A 352 -18.31 -5.32 22.14
CA VAL A 352 -17.42 -4.41 22.90
C VAL A 352 -15.97 -4.93 23.05
N PRO A 353 -15.70 -6.22 23.33
CA PRO A 353 -14.33 -6.70 23.54
C PRO A 353 -13.43 -6.54 22.31
N PHE A 354 -13.95 -6.80 21.11
CA PHE A 354 -13.18 -6.70 19.87
C PHE A 354 -12.84 -5.23 19.55
N LEU A 355 -13.77 -4.30 19.83
CA LEU A 355 -13.50 -2.86 19.73
C LEU A 355 -12.47 -2.39 20.78
N ALA A 356 -12.37 -3.05 21.93
CA ALA A 356 -11.38 -2.74 22.96
C ALA A 356 -9.98 -3.25 22.57
N GLU A 357 -9.88 -4.47 22.05
CA GLU A 357 -8.62 -5.11 21.65
C GLU A 357 -7.91 -4.33 20.54
N LEU A 358 -8.68 -3.79 19.57
CA LEU A 358 -8.21 -2.88 18.52
C LEU A 358 -7.58 -1.57 19.03
N LEU A 359 -7.79 -1.22 20.31
CA LEU A 359 -7.16 -0.07 20.97
C LEU A 359 -6.11 -0.50 22.01
N SER A 360 -5.74 -1.79 22.03
CA SER A 360 -4.89 -2.46 23.01
C SER A 360 -5.46 -2.46 24.45
N ILE A 361 -6.79 -2.34 24.59
CA ILE A 361 -7.49 -2.29 25.88
C ILE A 361 -7.93 -3.71 26.27
N ARG A 362 -7.07 -4.39 27.05
CA ARG A 362 -7.32 -5.76 27.52
C ARG A 362 -8.68 -5.88 28.24
N SER A 363 -9.63 -6.56 27.58
CA SER A 363 -10.99 -6.71 28.10
C SER A 363 -11.16 -7.82 29.14
N GLY A 364 -10.32 -8.87 29.05
CA GLY A 364 -10.50 -10.11 29.79
C GLY A 364 -11.70 -10.96 29.34
N ASP A 365 -12.34 -10.63 28.21
CA ASP A 365 -13.31 -11.54 27.59
C ASP A 365 -12.57 -12.74 27.02
N LYS A 366 -12.95 -13.94 27.49
CA LYS A 366 -12.33 -15.21 27.12
C LYS A 366 -12.31 -15.44 25.62
N ARG A 367 -13.28 -14.90 24.88
CA ARG A 367 -13.34 -15.02 23.41
C ARG A 367 -12.09 -14.47 22.73
N LEU A 368 -11.43 -13.45 23.28
CA LEU A 368 -10.17 -12.94 22.70
C LEU A 368 -8.96 -13.87 22.91
N SER A 369 -9.09 -14.90 23.76
CA SER A 369 -8.10 -15.96 23.98
C SER A 369 -8.55 -17.34 23.51
N GLU A 370 -9.85 -17.51 23.21
CA GLU A 370 -10.48 -18.76 22.73
C GLU A 370 -10.77 -18.71 21.21
N LEU A 371 -10.71 -17.51 20.60
CA LEU A 371 -10.86 -17.28 19.16
C LEU A 371 -9.50 -16.93 18.53
N ASP A 372 -9.27 -17.36 17.28
CA ASP A 372 -8.04 -17.02 16.55
C ASP A 372 -8.10 -15.61 15.93
N SER A 373 -7.04 -15.21 15.22
CA SER A 373 -6.96 -13.90 14.58
C SER A 373 -7.84 -13.74 13.33
N LYS A 374 -8.36 -14.81 12.71
CA LYS A 374 -9.46 -14.76 11.71
C LYS A 374 -10.76 -14.37 12.37
N ALA A 375 -11.06 -15.03 13.48
CA ALA A 375 -12.26 -14.84 14.25
C ALA A 375 -12.30 -13.42 14.83
N ILE A 376 -11.19 -12.97 15.43
CA ILE A 376 -11.02 -11.58 15.87
C ILE A 376 -11.13 -10.59 14.68
N ALA A 377 -10.71 -10.97 13.47
CA ALA A 377 -10.87 -10.17 12.25
C ALA A 377 -12.31 -10.12 11.69
N LEU A 378 -13.11 -11.21 11.77
CA LEU A 378 -14.55 -11.15 11.45
C LEU A 378 -15.32 -10.43 12.56
N GLU A 379 -15.10 -10.78 13.82
CA GLU A 379 -15.75 -10.12 14.96
C GLU A 379 -15.39 -8.63 15.02
N THR A 380 -14.20 -8.21 14.57
CA THR A 380 -13.86 -6.81 14.29
C THR A 380 -14.74 -6.19 13.19
N ARG A 381 -14.87 -6.86 12.03
CA ARG A 381 -15.73 -6.42 10.91
C ARG A 381 -17.20 -6.31 11.34
N ILE A 382 -17.69 -7.30 12.07
CA ILE A 382 -19.02 -7.37 12.69
C ILE A 382 -19.18 -6.27 13.75
N ALA A 383 -18.18 -6.03 14.59
CA ALA A 383 -18.22 -5.00 15.62
C ALA A 383 -18.32 -3.60 15.03
N PHE A 384 -17.55 -3.29 13.98
CA PHE A 384 -17.73 -2.02 13.25
C PHE A 384 -19.08 -1.95 12.54
N ARG A 385 -19.54 -3.02 11.88
CA ARG A 385 -20.88 -3.08 11.29
C ARG A 385 -21.97 -2.79 12.34
N ASN A 386 -21.93 -3.46 13.48
CA ASN A 386 -22.90 -3.33 14.57
C ASN A 386 -22.85 -1.91 15.18
N LEU A 387 -21.64 -1.37 15.42
CA LEU A 387 -21.41 -0.01 15.90
C LEU A 387 -22.02 1.04 14.97
N LEU A 388 -21.75 0.96 13.66
CA LEU A 388 -22.29 1.91 12.68
C LEU A 388 -23.80 1.72 12.47
N LYS A 389 -24.30 0.48 12.43
CA LYS A 389 -25.75 0.14 12.37
C LYS A 389 -26.52 0.81 13.51
N VAL A 390 -26.01 0.68 14.74
CA VAL A 390 -26.64 1.21 15.96
C VAL A 390 -26.60 2.74 16.00
N ILE A 391 -25.51 3.37 15.55
CA ILE A 391 -25.46 4.83 15.41
C ILE A 391 -26.44 5.31 14.32
N ALA A 392 -26.50 4.64 13.18
CA ALA A 392 -27.37 4.98 12.05
C ALA A 392 -28.88 4.78 12.34
N ALA A 393 -29.24 3.83 13.21
CA ALA A 393 -30.61 3.67 13.69
C ALA A 393 -31.09 4.88 14.51
N ARG A 394 -30.16 5.50 15.27
CA ARG A 394 -30.45 6.63 16.17
C ARG A 394 -30.36 7.97 15.47
N LYS A 395 -29.28 8.21 14.72
CA LYS A 395 -28.93 9.48 14.07
C LYS A 395 -28.59 9.28 12.59
N HIS A 396 -28.66 10.32 11.78
CA HIS A 396 -28.14 10.29 10.41
C HIS A 396 -26.61 10.17 10.46
N LEU A 397 -26.09 9.04 9.96
CA LEU A 397 -24.65 8.74 10.03
C LEU A 397 -23.94 9.10 8.73
N ILE A 398 -22.87 9.88 8.86
CA ILE A 398 -21.92 10.23 7.81
C ILE A 398 -20.55 9.69 8.21
N VAL A 399 -19.89 8.97 7.29
CA VAL A 399 -18.56 8.37 7.48
C VAL A 399 -17.60 8.96 6.45
N VAL A 400 -16.65 9.77 6.92
CA VAL A 400 -15.59 10.39 6.11
C VAL A 400 -14.33 9.55 6.23
N LEU A 401 -13.77 9.15 5.09
CA LEU A 401 -12.54 8.36 5.02
C LEU A 401 -11.56 9.06 4.06
N ASP A 402 -10.47 9.60 4.61
CA ASP A 402 -9.49 10.43 3.88
C ASP A 402 -8.22 9.67 3.46
N ASP A 403 -7.51 10.22 2.48
CA ASP A 403 -6.26 9.71 1.91
C ASP A 403 -6.29 8.26 1.38
N LEU A 404 -7.46 7.76 0.97
CA LEU A 404 -7.69 6.35 0.64
C LEU A 404 -6.90 5.80 -0.57
N HIS A 405 -6.19 6.65 -1.31
CA HIS A 405 -5.16 6.19 -2.25
C HIS A 405 -4.06 5.36 -1.56
N TRP A 406 -3.86 5.54 -0.25
CA TRP A 406 -2.96 4.72 0.58
C TRP A 406 -3.60 3.49 1.23
N ILE A 407 -4.92 3.27 1.13
CA ILE A 407 -5.63 2.25 1.93
C ILE A 407 -4.99 0.84 1.79
N ASN A 408 -4.71 0.17 2.91
CA ASN A 408 -4.28 -1.23 2.91
C ASN A 408 -5.47 -2.20 2.71
N PRO A 409 -5.25 -3.44 2.24
CA PRO A 409 -6.33 -4.41 2.00
C PRO A 409 -7.18 -4.65 3.25
N THR A 410 -6.58 -4.75 4.43
CA THR A 410 -7.30 -4.99 5.69
C THR A 410 -8.33 -3.89 6.01
N CYS A 411 -7.97 -2.62 5.82
CA CYS A 411 -8.90 -1.50 5.99
C CYS A 411 -9.94 -1.39 4.87
N ARG A 412 -9.57 -1.77 3.63
CA ARG A 412 -10.49 -1.86 2.47
C ARG A 412 -11.53 -2.96 2.69
N ASN A 413 -11.13 -4.13 3.15
CA ASN A 413 -12.02 -5.28 3.39
C ASN A 413 -13.06 -4.98 4.47
N VAL A 414 -12.72 -4.17 5.49
CA VAL A 414 -13.71 -3.66 6.46
C VAL A 414 -14.68 -2.67 5.82
N LEU A 415 -14.20 -1.76 4.96
CA LEU A 415 -15.06 -0.82 4.22
C LEU A 415 -16.07 -1.56 3.34
N GLU A 416 -15.59 -2.50 2.53
CA GLU A 416 -16.40 -3.29 1.60
C GLU A 416 -17.35 -4.24 2.34
N PHE A 417 -16.90 -4.86 3.44
CA PHE A 417 -17.78 -5.65 4.31
C PHE A 417 -18.92 -4.82 4.90
N ILE A 418 -18.63 -3.63 5.45
CA ILE A 418 -19.66 -2.74 6.00
C ILE A 418 -20.63 -2.31 4.91
N ILE A 419 -20.14 -1.91 3.73
CA ILE A 419 -21.00 -1.48 2.62
C ILE A 419 -21.91 -2.60 2.11
N GLY A 420 -21.41 -3.84 2.05
CA GLY A 420 -22.19 -5.00 1.60
C GLY A 420 -23.13 -5.60 2.65
N ASN A 421 -22.78 -5.51 3.95
CA ASN A 421 -23.44 -6.29 5.01
C ASN A 421 -24.13 -5.42 6.10
N CYS A 422 -24.01 -4.09 6.07
CA CYS A 422 -24.69 -3.22 7.03
C CYS A 422 -26.10 -2.84 6.54
N VAL A 423 -27.11 -3.60 6.99
CA VAL A 423 -28.51 -3.31 6.67
C VAL A 423 -29.12 -2.38 7.72
N THR A 424 -29.64 -1.23 7.30
CA THR A 424 -30.15 -0.16 8.16
C THR A 424 -31.46 0.44 7.63
N GLU A 425 -32.28 0.99 8.53
CA GLU A 425 -33.52 1.72 8.17
C GLU A 425 -33.22 3.11 7.58
N ARG A 426 -32.08 3.72 7.96
CA ARG A 426 -31.59 4.99 7.44
C ARG A 426 -30.25 4.76 6.75
N PRO A 427 -30.09 5.10 5.46
CA PRO A 427 -28.87 4.79 4.74
C PRO A 427 -27.69 5.62 5.26
N ILE A 428 -26.54 4.98 5.45
CA ILE A 428 -25.27 5.62 5.82
C ILE A 428 -24.71 6.37 4.60
N VAL A 429 -24.10 7.54 4.82
CA VAL A 429 -23.41 8.32 3.77
C VAL A 429 -21.89 8.13 3.92
N PHE A 430 -21.26 7.47 2.95
CA PHE A 430 -19.80 7.30 2.87
C PHE A 430 -19.19 8.37 1.95
N LEU A 431 -18.25 9.14 2.49
CA LEU A 431 -17.47 10.15 1.80
C LEU A 431 -16.03 9.66 1.67
N LEU A 432 -15.68 9.16 0.48
CA LEU A 432 -14.41 8.49 0.17
C LEU A 432 -13.47 9.46 -0.54
N ILE A 433 -12.32 9.83 0.05
CA ILE A 433 -11.44 10.87 -0.49
C ILE A 433 -10.13 10.25 -1.02
N TYR A 434 -9.79 10.50 -2.28
CA TYR A 434 -8.64 9.86 -2.96
C TYR A 434 -8.03 10.70 -4.10
N ARG A 435 -6.91 10.22 -4.63
CA ARG A 435 -6.26 10.70 -5.87
C ARG A 435 -6.63 9.75 -7.03
N PRO A 436 -6.63 10.20 -8.30
CA PRO A 436 -6.89 9.30 -9.45
C PRO A 436 -5.85 8.19 -9.56
N GLU A 437 -4.58 8.55 -9.37
CA GLU A 437 -3.42 7.68 -9.47
C GLU A 437 -2.68 7.64 -8.12
N ARG A 438 -2.03 6.51 -7.86
CA ARG A 438 -1.01 6.32 -6.82
C ARG A 438 0.35 6.85 -7.30
N ASP A 439 1.26 7.04 -6.36
CA ASP A 439 2.63 7.47 -6.64
C ASP A 439 3.46 6.38 -7.37
N ASP A 440 2.93 5.15 -7.55
CA ASP A 440 3.47 4.08 -8.41
C ASP A 440 2.81 4.01 -9.80
N GLY A 441 1.92 4.96 -10.13
CA GLY A 441 1.20 5.04 -11.40
C GLY A 441 -0.04 4.13 -11.51
N ARG A 442 -0.41 3.37 -10.46
CA ARG A 442 -1.63 2.55 -10.47
C ARG A 442 -2.87 3.40 -10.18
N ILE A 443 -3.95 3.15 -10.92
CA ILE A 443 -5.25 3.81 -10.68
C ILE A 443 -5.87 3.28 -9.38
N VAL A 444 -6.48 4.17 -8.59
CA VAL A 444 -7.23 3.79 -7.38
C VAL A 444 -8.67 3.45 -7.75
N GLU A 445 -8.92 2.18 -8.04
CA GLU A 445 -10.26 1.67 -8.34
C GLU A 445 -10.88 0.96 -7.11
N PHE A 446 -12.07 1.42 -6.73
CA PHE A 446 -12.91 0.80 -5.71
C PHE A 446 -13.92 -0.11 -6.38
N ASP A 447 -13.78 -1.43 -6.21
CA ASP A 447 -14.66 -2.42 -6.83
C ASP A 447 -15.97 -2.62 -6.04
N ILE A 448 -16.48 -1.52 -5.51
CA ILE A 448 -17.73 -1.41 -4.75
C ILE A 448 -18.93 -1.33 -5.72
N ALA A 449 -18.67 -0.83 -6.93
CA ALA A 449 -19.69 -0.45 -7.91
C ALA A 449 -20.36 -1.63 -8.63
N LEU A 450 -19.70 -2.79 -8.73
CA LEU A 450 -20.25 -3.96 -9.43
C LEU A 450 -21.24 -4.78 -8.57
N THR A 451 -21.10 -4.75 -7.24
CA THR A 451 -21.78 -5.76 -6.38
C THR A 451 -22.79 -5.17 -5.39
N TYR A 452 -22.54 -4.00 -4.78
CA TYR A 452 -23.33 -3.54 -3.62
C TYR A 452 -24.06 -2.21 -3.83
N ALA A 453 -23.37 -1.14 -4.23
CA ALA A 453 -23.96 0.19 -4.40
C ALA A 453 -23.23 1.05 -5.44
N GLN A 454 -23.97 1.96 -6.08
CA GLN A 454 -23.43 2.86 -7.09
C GLN A 454 -22.58 3.96 -6.45
N LEU A 455 -21.27 3.94 -6.69
CA LEU A 455 -20.35 5.03 -6.38
C LEU A 455 -20.58 6.21 -7.33
N GLU A 456 -20.77 7.42 -6.79
CA GLU A 456 -20.80 8.66 -7.58
C GLU A 456 -19.55 9.50 -7.28
N GLU A 457 -18.75 9.80 -8.32
CA GLU A 457 -17.56 10.64 -8.19
C GLU A 457 -17.87 12.15 -8.35
N ILE A 458 -17.34 12.94 -7.41
CA ILE A 458 -17.17 14.40 -7.49
C ILE A 458 -15.69 14.66 -7.75
N VAL A 459 -15.36 14.99 -9.01
CA VAL A 459 -14.00 15.33 -9.43
C VAL A 459 -13.75 16.82 -9.21
N LEU A 460 -12.73 17.15 -8.41
CA LEU A 460 -12.31 18.54 -8.16
C LEU A 460 -11.24 18.96 -9.16
N SER A 461 -11.62 19.84 -10.09
CA SER A 461 -10.69 20.61 -10.94
C SER A 461 -10.00 21.73 -10.15
N SER A 462 -9.08 22.46 -10.78
CA SER A 462 -8.70 23.81 -10.34
C SER A 462 -9.92 24.70 -10.08
N LEU A 463 -9.77 25.64 -9.14
CA LEU A 463 -10.70 26.74 -8.95
C LEU A 463 -10.72 27.69 -10.14
N ASP A 464 -11.87 28.36 -10.35
CA ASP A 464 -12.01 29.41 -11.35
C ASP A 464 -11.30 30.73 -10.96
N GLU A 465 -11.34 31.70 -11.87
CA GLU A 465 -10.64 32.98 -11.69
C GLU A 465 -11.22 33.84 -10.55
N GLN A 466 -12.55 33.82 -10.35
CA GLN A 466 -13.19 34.62 -9.31
C GLN A 466 -13.02 33.96 -7.93
N ALA A 467 -13.22 32.65 -7.85
CA ALA A 467 -12.99 31.85 -6.65
C ALA A 467 -11.57 32.04 -6.09
N SER A 468 -10.58 31.99 -6.97
CA SER A 468 -9.17 32.15 -6.60
C SER A 468 -8.86 33.59 -6.18
N ARG A 469 -9.45 34.62 -6.83
CA ARG A 469 -9.37 36.03 -6.40
C ARG A 469 -9.98 36.24 -5.02
N ASP A 470 -11.12 35.62 -4.73
CA ASP A 470 -11.78 35.73 -3.44
C ASP A 470 -10.97 35.07 -2.31
N ILE A 471 -10.32 33.93 -2.59
CA ILE A 471 -9.33 33.35 -1.67
C ILE A 471 -8.13 34.30 -1.52
N ILE A 472 -7.59 34.90 -2.59
CA ILE A 472 -6.49 35.89 -2.49
C ILE A 472 -6.88 37.05 -1.58
N LEU A 473 -8.04 37.67 -1.78
CA LEU A 473 -8.48 38.82 -0.99
C LEU A 473 -8.66 38.45 0.50
N ARG A 474 -9.18 37.25 0.79
CA ARG A 474 -9.37 36.76 2.17
C ARG A 474 -8.09 36.17 2.79
N MET A 475 -7.13 35.76 1.96
CA MET A 475 -5.74 35.43 2.30
C MET A 475 -4.86 36.69 2.46
N LEU A 476 -5.38 37.87 2.16
CA LEU A 476 -4.69 39.15 2.33
C LEU A 476 -5.39 40.10 3.31
N SER A 477 -6.65 39.84 3.67
CA SER A 477 -7.41 40.68 4.61
C SER A 477 -7.05 40.51 6.07
N CYS A 478 -6.35 39.43 6.46
CA CYS A 478 -6.01 39.18 7.87
C CYS A 478 -4.52 38.92 8.13
N ILE A 479 -3.71 38.72 7.09
CA ILE A 479 -2.29 39.06 7.14
C ILE A 479 -2.07 40.59 7.15
N SER A 480 -3.15 41.36 6.94
CA SER A 480 -3.19 42.82 6.94
C SER A 480 -3.40 43.35 8.37
N PRO A 481 -2.44 44.14 8.92
CA PRO A 481 -2.64 44.82 10.20
C PRO A 481 -3.70 45.93 10.14
N GLU A 482 -4.03 46.45 8.96
CA GLU A 482 -5.12 47.42 8.75
C GLU A 482 -6.47 46.75 8.41
N GLY A 483 -6.50 45.44 8.19
CA GLY A 483 -7.67 44.63 7.87
C GLY A 483 -8.27 44.86 6.47
N THR A 484 -7.55 45.51 5.54
CA THR A 484 -8.17 46.05 4.32
C THR A 484 -8.36 45.02 3.19
N GLY A 485 -7.46 44.05 3.09
CA GLY A 485 -7.50 42.94 2.12
C GLY A 485 -7.39 43.31 0.64
N LYS A 486 -7.22 44.59 0.30
CA LYS A 486 -7.17 45.04 -1.10
C LYS A 486 -5.81 44.73 -1.72
N THR A 487 -5.81 44.20 -2.93
CA THR A 487 -4.62 44.07 -3.75
C THR A 487 -4.50 45.19 -4.76
N SER A 488 -3.27 45.61 -5.04
CA SER A 488 -3.00 46.24 -6.32
C SER A 488 -3.28 45.26 -7.46
N LEU A 489 -3.75 45.76 -8.61
CA LEU A 489 -4.06 44.93 -9.81
C LEU A 489 -2.91 43.98 -10.18
N LYS A 490 -1.66 44.44 -10.00
CA LYS A 490 -0.45 43.65 -10.20
C LYS A 490 -0.42 42.42 -9.29
N VAL A 491 -0.60 42.58 -7.97
CA VAL A 491 -0.61 41.47 -6.99
C VAL A 491 -1.81 40.53 -7.21
N GLY A 492 -2.95 41.05 -7.66
CA GLY A 492 -4.13 40.24 -8.01
C GLY A 492 -3.86 39.28 -9.20
N GLU A 493 -3.49 39.82 -10.36
CA GLU A 493 -3.09 38.99 -11.53
C GLU A 493 -1.93 38.04 -11.18
N PHE A 494 -1.06 38.47 -10.27
CA PHE A 494 0.12 37.76 -9.88
C PHE A 494 -0.20 36.38 -9.27
N LEU A 495 -0.94 36.36 -8.16
CA LEU A 495 -1.24 35.14 -7.41
C LEU A 495 -2.15 34.22 -8.24
N MET A 496 -3.01 34.82 -9.07
CA MET A 496 -3.85 34.13 -10.03
C MET A 496 -3.06 33.32 -11.06
N LYS A 497 -2.07 33.92 -11.74
CA LYS A 497 -1.30 33.21 -12.80
C LYS A 497 -0.53 32.00 -12.25
N HIS A 498 -0.08 32.05 -10.99
CA HIS A 498 0.91 31.10 -10.47
C HIS A 498 0.35 29.94 -9.67
N SER A 499 -0.85 30.04 -9.13
CA SER A 499 -1.55 28.91 -8.52
C SER A 499 -2.15 27.94 -9.53
N ARG A 500 -2.47 28.42 -10.74
CA ARG A 500 -3.33 27.71 -11.71
C ARG A 500 -4.65 27.21 -11.10
N GLY A 501 -5.15 27.92 -10.07
CA GLY A 501 -6.35 27.54 -9.31
C GLY A 501 -6.20 26.37 -8.35
N ASN A 502 -4.98 25.89 -8.04
CA ASN A 502 -4.75 24.94 -6.95
C ASN A 502 -4.76 25.69 -5.59
N PRO A 503 -5.71 25.41 -4.67
CA PRO A 503 -5.85 26.16 -3.41
C PRO A 503 -4.64 26.04 -2.50
N PHE A 504 -4.12 24.83 -2.25
CA PHE A 504 -2.97 24.65 -1.37
C PHE A 504 -1.70 25.28 -1.94
N PHE A 505 -1.49 25.20 -3.27
CA PHE A 505 -0.41 25.96 -3.88
C PHE A 505 -0.64 27.47 -3.72
N LEU A 506 -1.87 28.00 -3.86
CA LEU A 506 -2.15 29.42 -3.65
C LEU A 506 -1.94 29.84 -2.17
N GLU A 507 -2.27 28.98 -1.22
CA GLU A 507 -2.08 29.21 0.21
C GLU A 507 -0.60 29.16 0.61
N GLU A 508 0.12 28.08 0.27
CA GLU A 508 1.56 27.98 0.47
C GLU A 508 2.34 29.01 -0.36
N LEU A 509 1.83 29.42 -1.52
CA LEU A 509 2.35 30.57 -2.26
C LEU A 509 2.20 31.83 -1.42
N ILE A 510 0.99 32.18 -0.94
CA ILE A 510 0.79 33.38 -0.11
C ILE A 510 1.53 33.27 1.23
N LEU A 511 1.94 32.08 1.69
CA LEU A 511 2.76 31.86 2.90
C LEU A 511 4.29 31.81 2.64
N ASP A 512 4.75 31.43 1.45
CA ASP A 512 6.14 31.63 1.00
C ASP A 512 6.37 33.13 0.68
N LEU A 513 5.41 33.68 -0.06
CA LEU A 513 5.09 35.11 -0.13
C LEU A 513 4.55 35.65 1.22
N SER A 514 4.64 34.90 2.33
CA SER A 514 4.27 35.15 3.74
C SER A 514 5.42 35.27 4.76
N GLU A 515 6.65 34.79 4.45
CA GLU A 515 7.71 34.54 5.46
C GLU A 515 9.08 35.32 5.34
N SER A 516 9.33 36.21 4.36
CA SER A 516 10.65 36.92 4.18
C SER A 516 10.78 38.37 3.52
N ASP A 517 9.80 39.29 3.52
CA ASP A 517 9.82 40.78 3.22
C ASP A 517 9.93 41.46 1.78
N MET A 518 9.02 41.23 0.80
CA MET A 518 8.87 41.95 -0.51
C MET A 518 7.42 42.23 -1.06
N LEU A 519 6.35 42.26 -0.25
CA LEU A 519 4.93 42.42 -0.62
C LEU A 519 4.23 42.97 0.62
N ASN A 520 4.22 44.29 0.77
CA ASN A 520 3.83 45.01 1.98
C ASN A 520 2.51 45.77 1.78
N GLU A 521 1.84 46.16 2.86
CA GLU A 521 0.65 47.03 2.82
C GLU A 521 1.05 48.53 2.82
N ASN A 522 0.51 49.32 1.88
CA ASN A 522 0.64 50.78 1.80
C ASN A 522 -0.72 51.39 1.39
N ASP A 523 -1.13 52.50 2.01
CA ASP A 523 -2.42 53.18 1.77
C ASP A 523 -3.64 52.22 1.75
N GLY A 524 -3.61 51.17 2.59
CA GLY A 524 -4.62 50.12 2.59
C GLY A 524 -4.70 49.30 1.30
N GLN A 525 -3.56 49.02 0.66
CA GLN A 525 -3.40 48.06 -0.43
C GLN A 525 -2.08 47.28 -0.36
N TRP A 526 -2.12 46.01 -0.74
CA TRP A 526 -0.96 45.16 -0.91
C TRP A 526 -0.21 45.39 -2.23
N VAL A 527 1.10 45.63 -2.12
CA VAL A 527 2.03 45.96 -3.22
C VAL A 527 3.40 45.33 -3.01
N PHE A 528 4.06 44.91 -4.10
CA PHE A 528 5.43 44.39 -4.03
C PHE A 528 6.45 45.48 -3.65
N SER A 529 7.36 45.16 -2.74
CA SER A 529 8.44 46.05 -2.26
C SER A 529 9.60 46.15 -3.25
N SER A 530 9.70 45.23 -4.21
CA SER A 530 10.72 45.18 -5.26
C SER A 530 10.06 44.98 -6.65
N PRO A 531 10.79 45.22 -7.75
CA PRO A 531 10.32 44.90 -9.10
C PRO A 531 10.09 43.40 -9.29
N ILE A 532 8.97 43.02 -9.92
CA ILE A 532 8.51 41.62 -10.14
C ILE A 532 9.52 40.73 -10.92
N GLY A 533 10.60 41.29 -11.45
CA GLY A 533 11.68 40.54 -12.12
C GLY A 533 12.90 40.21 -11.24
N GLU A 534 13.07 40.87 -10.09
CA GLU A 534 14.26 40.71 -9.23
C GLU A 534 14.12 39.60 -8.19
N ILE A 535 12.96 38.95 -8.13
CA ILE A 535 12.51 38.21 -6.95
C ILE A 535 12.38 36.70 -7.26
N TYR A 536 12.72 35.82 -6.29
CA TYR A 536 12.89 34.30 -6.44
C TYR A 536 10.81 32.19 -5.77
N ILE A 537 9.43 32.26 -5.90
CA ILE A 537 8.39 31.24 -6.04
C ILE A 537 8.82 30.10 -6.97
N PRO A 538 8.89 28.89 -6.44
CA PRO A 538 9.09 27.66 -7.22
C PRO A 538 7.87 27.32 -8.09
N SER A 539 8.06 26.71 -9.27
CA SER A 539 6.99 26.35 -10.21
C SER A 539 6.21 25.08 -9.83
N SER A 540 6.72 24.31 -8.87
CA SER A 540 6.11 23.11 -8.31
C SER A 540 5.92 23.25 -6.80
N LEU A 541 5.04 22.42 -6.25
CA LEU A 541 4.83 22.34 -4.81
C LEU A 541 6.08 21.82 -4.08
N THR A 542 6.85 20.92 -4.71
CA THR A 542 8.04 20.29 -4.12
C THR A 542 9.18 21.27 -3.93
N GLY A 543 9.42 22.17 -4.90
CA GLY A 543 10.43 23.22 -4.76
C GLY A 543 10.03 24.27 -3.73
N LEU A 544 8.73 24.56 -3.57
CA LEU A 544 8.22 25.46 -2.53
C LEU A 544 8.48 24.86 -1.14
N LEU A 545 8.16 23.59 -0.93
CA LEU A 545 8.48 22.89 0.31
C LEU A 545 9.99 22.81 0.56
N GLN A 546 10.82 22.57 -0.46
CA GLN A 546 12.28 22.59 -0.31
C GLN A 546 12.82 23.98 0.05
N SER A 547 12.27 25.06 -0.51
CA SER A 547 12.59 26.45 -0.14
C SER A 547 12.26 26.71 1.33
N ARG A 548 11.07 26.31 1.81
CA ARG A 548 10.68 26.46 3.22
C ARG A 548 11.55 25.61 4.16
N VAL A 549 11.94 24.40 3.77
CA VAL A 549 12.90 23.54 4.52
C VAL A 549 14.31 24.15 4.54
N ASP A 550 14.77 24.78 3.46
CA ASP A 550 16.07 25.47 3.37
C ASP A 550 16.14 26.78 4.19
N ARG A 551 14.99 27.36 4.58
CA ARG A 551 14.90 28.53 5.48
C ARG A 551 14.82 28.19 6.97
N LEU A 552 14.87 26.92 7.34
CA LEU A 552 15.05 26.49 8.74
C LEU A 552 16.50 26.74 9.18
N SER A 553 16.72 26.96 10.47
CA SER A 553 18.08 26.87 11.03
C SER A 553 18.59 25.43 10.90
N ASP A 554 19.92 25.24 10.85
CA ASP A 554 20.51 23.92 10.70
C ASP A 554 19.98 22.92 11.74
N GLU A 555 19.83 23.34 13.00
CA GLU A 555 19.20 22.59 14.09
C GLU A 555 17.76 22.14 13.77
N LEU A 556 16.88 23.07 13.37
CA LEU A 556 15.47 22.77 13.02
C LEU A 556 15.38 21.87 11.78
N LYS A 557 16.24 22.11 10.79
CA LYS A 557 16.32 21.33 9.55
C LYS A 557 16.79 19.90 9.83
N SER A 558 17.82 19.78 10.65
CA SER A 558 18.44 18.53 11.12
C SER A 558 17.44 17.65 11.88
N VAL A 559 16.64 18.24 12.78
CA VAL A 559 15.57 17.51 13.48
C VAL A 559 14.46 17.07 12.53
N LEU A 560 14.02 17.94 11.61
CA LEU A 560 12.98 17.60 10.64
C LEU A 560 13.43 16.48 9.68
N GLN A 561 14.69 16.53 9.23
CA GLN A 561 15.34 15.48 8.44
C GLN A 561 15.36 14.15 9.20
N LYS A 562 15.94 14.08 10.40
CA LYS A 562 16.01 12.84 11.20
C LYS A 562 14.61 12.28 11.50
N SER A 563 13.66 13.15 11.86
CA SER A 563 12.26 12.78 12.10
C SER A 563 11.59 12.08 10.91
N SER A 564 11.93 12.49 9.67
CA SER A 564 11.31 11.92 8.46
C SER A 564 11.63 10.43 8.24
N VAL A 565 12.74 9.96 8.80
CA VAL A 565 13.15 8.54 8.77
C VAL A 565 12.29 7.68 9.70
N LEU A 566 11.84 8.24 10.83
CA LEU A 566 11.08 7.50 11.85
C LEU A 566 9.68 7.09 11.38
N GLY A 567 9.04 7.91 10.55
CA GLY A 567 7.68 7.64 10.05
C GLY A 567 6.97 8.89 9.54
N VAL A 568 5.67 8.74 9.25
CA VAL A 568 4.74 9.85 9.00
C VAL A 568 4.21 10.42 10.32
N GLU A 569 4.02 9.55 11.31
CA GLU A 569 3.81 9.84 12.73
C GLU A 569 4.92 9.11 13.52
N PHE A 570 5.43 9.72 14.59
CA PHE A 570 6.46 9.14 15.45
C PHE A 570 6.33 9.61 16.91
N GLN A 571 6.77 8.77 17.86
CA GLN A 571 6.87 9.14 19.27
C GLN A 571 8.09 10.03 19.50
N LEU A 572 7.96 11.11 20.30
CA LEU A 572 9.09 11.91 20.75
C LEU A 572 10.13 11.05 21.49
N LYS A 573 9.68 10.05 22.27
CA LYS A 573 10.53 9.07 22.96
C LYS A 573 11.48 8.31 22.02
N LEU A 574 11.02 7.93 20.83
CA LEU A 574 11.83 7.25 19.82
C LEU A 574 12.85 8.21 19.20
N TYR A 575 12.43 9.45 18.87
CA TYR A 575 13.36 10.49 18.45
C TYR A 575 14.43 10.76 19.52
N SER A 576 14.05 10.85 20.79
CA SER A 576 14.99 11.14 21.87
C SER A 576 16.01 10.03 22.11
N ARG A 577 15.65 8.75 21.87
CA ARG A 577 16.63 7.67 21.81
C ARG A 577 17.55 7.80 20.60
N LEU A 578 17.03 8.06 19.40
CA LEU A 578 17.83 8.26 18.18
C LEU A 578 18.84 9.41 18.36
N ALA A 579 18.41 10.54 18.92
CA ALA A 579 19.27 11.68 19.19
C ALA A 579 20.29 11.39 20.30
N ALA A 580 19.95 10.62 21.33
CA ALA A 580 20.90 10.20 22.36
C ALA A 580 21.99 9.25 21.81
N GLU A 581 21.63 8.29 20.97
CA GLU A 581 22.57 7.37 20.32
C GLU A 581 23.55 8.12 19.41
N LEU A 582 23.03 9.09 18.65
CA LEU A 582 23.82 10.02 17.82
C LEU A 582 24.56 11.10 18.63
N SER A 583 24.47 11.12 19.96
CA SER A 583 25.11 12.10 20.86
C SER A 583 24.75 13.57 20.57
N LEU A 584 23.48 13.84 20.25
CA LEU A 584 22.95 15.14 19.85
C LEU A 584 22.19 15.86 20.97
N ASP A 585 22.45 17.16 21.14
CA ASP A 585 21.72 18.04 22.06
C ASP A 585 20.41 18.61 21.46
N GLU A 586 20.06 18.17 20.24
CA GLU A 586 18.87 18.56 19.46
C GLU A 586 17.53 18.03 20.06
N ASN A 587 17.48 17.78 21.36
CA ASN A 587 16.42 17.04 22.05
C ASN A 587 15.45 17.95 22.82
N SER A 588 15.52 19.28 22.63
CA SER A 588 14.69 20.24 23.35
C SER A 588 13.26 20.31 22.79
N ARG A 589 12.25 20.31 23.67
CA ARG A 589 10.83 20.45 23.29
C ARG A 589 10.56 21.70 22.44
N SER A 590 11.30 22.77 22.74
CA SER A 590 11.31 24.04 22.01
C SER A 590 11.64 23.96 20.52
N ILE A 591 12.39 22.96 20.06
CA ILE A 591 12.66 22.71 18.63
C ILE A 591 11.37 22.23 17.96
N PHE A 592 10.71 21.23 18.55
CA PHE A 592 9.45 20.69 18.05
C PHE A 592 8.32 21.72 18.11
N ASP A 593 8.21 22.49 19.21
CA ASP A 593 7.28 23.62 19.32
C ASP A 593 7.49 24.66 18.19
N ASN A 594 8.72 24.83 17.69
CA ASN A 594 9.05 25.75 16.59
C ASN A 594 8.67 25.17 15.23
N LEU A 595 8.95 23.89 14.99
CA LEU A 595 8.52 23.16 13.78
C LEU A 595 6.99 23.09 13.68
N GLU A 596 6.28 22.97 14.81
CA GLU A 596 4.82 23.04 14.88
C GLU A 596 4.29 24.45 14.60
N ARG A 597 4.84 25.49 15.25
CA ARG A 597 4.47 26.89 14.95
C ARG A 597 4.65 27.23 13.46
N ARG A 598 5.76 26.78 12.86
CA ARG A 598 6.07 26.93 11.43
C ARG A 598 5.29 25.97 10.50
N GLN A 599 4.40 25.15 11.05
CA GLN A 599 3.49 24.26 10.32
C GLN A 599 4.16 23.09 9.56
N PHE A 600 5.35 22.66 9.96
CA PHE A 600 5.98 21.45 9.42
C PHE A 600 5.45 20.17 10.09
N LEU A 601 5.27 20.23 11.41
CA LEU A 601 4.75 19.15 12.25
C LEU A 601 3.42 19.55 12.90
N ILE A 602 2.70 18.55 13.41
CA ILE A 602 1.54 18.68 14.28
C ILE A 602 1.82 17.84 15.53
N GLY A 603 1.75 18.46 16.71
CA GLY A 603 1.83 17.78 17.99
C GLY A 603 0.53 17.01 18.28
N ARG A 604 0.66 15.80 18.80
CA ARG A 604 -0.44 14.98 19.31
C ARG A 604 -0.04 14.35 20.63
N GLY A 605 -1.02 14.05 21.48
CA GLY A 605 -0.80 13.33 22.72
C GLY A 605 -0.81 14.16 23.99
N THR A 606 -0.43 13.51 25.09
CA THR A 606 -0.60 14.00 26.46
C THR A 606 0.71 14.56 27.04
N ALA A 607 0.70 14.91 28.32
CA ALA A 607 1.92 15.28 29.06
C ALA A 607 2.89 14.10 29.30
N PHE A 608 2.48 12.85 29.07
CA PHE A 608 3.27 11.64 29.36
C PHE A 608 3.76 10.90 28.12
N GLU A 609 2.97 10.88 27.06
CA GLU A 609 3.37 10.42 25.73
C GLU A 609 3.03 11.54 24.75
N GLN A 610 4.06 12.06 24.06
CA GLN A 610 3.91 13.08 23.03
C GLN A 610 4.39 12.50 21.70
N LYS A 611 3.55 12.64 20.69
CA LYS A 611 3.77 12.20 19.30
C LYS A 611 3.79 13.42 18.39
N TYR A 612 4.46 13.28 17.25
CA TYR A 612 4.42 14.27 16.18
C TYR A 612 4.09 13.59 14.86
N ALA A 613 3.24 14.23 14.08
CA ALA A 613 2.95 13.86 12.69
C ALA A 613 3.41 14.97 11.75
N PHE A 614 3.87 14.64 10.56
CA PHE A 614 4.11 15.64 9.52
C PHE A 614 2.78 16.24 9.04
N ARG A 615 2.67 17.58 8.94
CA ARG A 615 1.41 18.24 8.55
C ARG A 615 0.91 17.80 7.16
N HIS A 616 1.81 17.39 6.28
CA HIS A 616 1.49 16.76 4.99
C HIS A 616 2.62 15.82 4.57
N ILE A 617 2.30 14.71 3.91
CA ILE A 617 3.28 13.68 3.49
C ILE A 617 4.46 14.28 2.70
N LEU A 618 4.19 15.20 1.76
CA LEU A 618 5.22 15.83 0.94
C LEU A 618 6.28 16.60 1.75
N ILE A 619 5.96 17.04 2.98
CA ILE A 619 6.93 17.68 3.88
C ILE A 619 7.93 16.62 4.40
N ARG A 620 7.42 15.45 4.83
CA ARG A 620 8.25 14.28 5.18
C ARG A 620 9.11 13.88 4.00
N ASP A 621 8.52 13.74 2.82
CA ASP A 621 9.23 13.23 1.63
C ASP A 621 10.29 14.20 1.13
N THR A 622 10.05 15.52 1.23
CA THR A 622 11.05 16.56 0.92
C THR A 622 12.20 16.51 1.91
N ALA A 623 11.90 16.50 3.22
CA ALA A 623 12.92 16.37 4.27
C ALA A 623 13.74 15.08 4.12
N TYR A 624 13.08 13.94 3.97
CA TYR A 624 13.70 12.62 3.75
C TYR A 624 14.59 12.62 2.51
N ASN A 625 14.14 13.20 1.40
CA ASN A 625 14.89 13.19 0.15
C ASN A 625 16.12 14.10 0.12
N SER A 626 16.18 15.12 0.98
CA SER A 626 17.40 15.92 1.19
C SER A 626 18.53 15.17 1.90
N ILE A 627 18.23 14.08 2.61
CA ILE A 627 19.24 13.32 3.39
C ILE A 627 20.15 12.49 2.46
N LEU A 628 21.45 12.46 2.75
CA LEU A 628 22.41 11.57 2.08
C LEU A 628 21.99 10.11 2.17
N THR A 629 22.10 9.36 1.07
CA THR A 629 21.71 7.94 1.02
C THR A 629 22.54 7.06 1.98
N SER A 630 23.79 7.43 2.29
CA SER A 630 24.57 6.80 3.37
C SER A 630 23.96 7.03 4.75
N ASN A 631 23.52 8.26 5.01
CA ASN A 631 22.99 8.67 6.31
C ASN A 631 21.60 8.08 6.52
N ARG A 632 20.78 7.95 5.47
CA ARG A 632 19.50 7.21 5.54
C ARG A 632 19.70 5.74 5.95
N LYS A 633 20.68 5.04 5.39
CA LYS A 633 21.00 3.66 5.79
C LYS A 633 21.36 3.54 7.27
N ILE A 634 22.20 4.47 7.76
CA ILE A 634 22.58 4.56 9.19
C ILE A 634 21.35 4.84 10.06
N LEU A 635 20.58 5.89 9.74
CA LEU A 635 19.40 6.30 10.52
C LEU A 635 18.32 5.21 10.56
N HIS A 636 18.04 4.53 9.44
CA HIS A 636 17.12 3.39 9.42
C HIS A 636 17.64 2.22 10.26
N GLY A 637 18.93 1.90 10.19
CA GLY A 637 19.54 0.82 10.99
C GLY A 637 19.49 1.09 12.49
N ILE A 638 19.83 2.32 12.92
CA ILE A 638 19.70 2.74 14.34
C ILE A 638 18.23 2.70 14.75
N THR A 639 17.32 3.25 13.93
CA THR A 639 15.88 3.24 14.23
C THR A 639 15.34 1.82 14.39
N ALA A 640 15.79 0.87 13.56
CA ALA A 640 15.38 -0.53 13.67
C ALA A 640 15.87 -1.18 14.96
N SER A 641 17.15 -1.04 15.33
CA SER A 641 17.67 -1.50 16.62
C SER A 641 16.90 -0.89 17.80
N LEU A 642 16.58 0.40 17.74
CA LEU A 642 15.83 1.09 18.81
C LEU A 642 14.37 0.62 18.91
N ILE A 643 13.76 0.13 17.82
CA ILE A 643 12.43 -0.49 17.83
C ILE A 643 12.52 -1.91 18.39
N GLU A 644 13.51 -2.71 17.99
CA GLU A 644 13.80 -4.04 18.57
C GLU A 644 14.00 -3.94 20.11
N GLU A 645 14.69 -2.90 20.60
CA GLU A 645 14.86 -2.65 22.04
C GLU A 645 13.63 -2.08 22.76
N MET A 646 12.68 -1.48 22.05
CA MET A 646 11.50 -0.83 22.65
C MET A 646 10.29 -1.75 22.76
N TYR A 647 10.22 -2.81 21.93
CA TYR A 647 9.09 -3.72 21.80
C TYR A 647 9.54 -5.19 21.73
N PRO A 648 10.28 -5.70 22.75
CA PRO A 648 10.88 -7.04 22.71
C PRO A 648 9.85 -8.18 22.83
N ASP A 649 8.65 -7.91 23.36
CA ASP A 649 7.58 -8.89 23.54
C ASP A 649 6.54 -8.86 22.39
N ASP A 650 6.57 -7.83 21.54
CA ASP A 650 5.52 -7.52 20.55
C ASP A 650 5.98 -7.78 19.09
N GLU A 651 6.84 -8.79 18.87
CA GLU A 651 7.54 -9.06 17.59
C GLU A 651 6.62 -9.02 16.36
N GLN A 652 5.40 -9.55 16.46
CA GLN A 652 4.42 -9.59 15.37
C GLN A 652 3.88 -8.21 14.97
N GLU A 653 3.73 -7.27 15.91
CA GLU A 653 3.26 -5.91 15.61
C GLU A 653 4.33 -5.05 14.92
N VAL A 654 5.60 -5.23 15.31
CA VAL A 654 6.73 -4.45 14.76
C VAL A 654 7.35 -5.05 13.50
N ALA A 655 7.02 -6.30 13.14
CA ALA A 655 7.65 -7.01 12.02
C ALA A 655 7.60 -6.27 10.66
N ASP A 656 6.47 -5.67 10.28
CA ASP A 656 6.36 -4.85 9.06
C ASP A 656 7.34 -3.66 9.06
N ILE A 657 7.43 -2.97 10.20
CA ILE A 657 8.24 -1.76 10.38
C ILE A 657 9.72 -2.14 10.37
N LEU A 658 10.10 -3.20 11.10
CA LEU A 658 11.47 -3.69 11.17
C LEU A 658 11.94 -4.24 9.82
N ALA A 659 11.12 -5.04 9.12
CA ALA A 659 11.44 -5.52 7.77
C ALA A 659 11.72 -4.35 6.80
N HIS A 660 10.90 -3.29 6.86
CA HIS A 660 11.12 -2.09 6.03
C HIS A 660 12.37 -1.30 6.45
N HIS A 661 12.60 -1.06 7.75
CA HIS A 661 13.78 -0.31 8.18
C HIS A 661 15.08 -1.08 7.91
N TRP A 662 15.10 -2.41 8.07
CA TRP A 662 16.26 -3.22 7.70
C TRP A 662 16.48 -3.31 6.18
N GLU A 663 15.42 -3.26 5.37
CA GLU A 663 15.50 -3.07 3.91
C GLU A 663 16.16 -1.72 3.56
N GLN A 664 15.67 -0.60 4.12
CA GLN A 664 16.26 0.72 3.88
C GLN A 664 17.68 0.86 4.46
N ALA A 665 18.03 0.08 5.48
CA ALA A 665 19.38 0.00 6.06
C ALA A 665 20.37 -0.86 5.26
N ASP A 666 19.93 -1.52 4.17
CA ASP A 666 20.75 -2.45 3.36
C ASP A 666 21.20 -3.69 4.15
N LYS A 667 20.36 -4.16 5.08
CA LYS A 667 20.59 -5.34 5.94
C LYS A 667 19.64 -6.47 5.55
N ARG A 668 19.89 -7.04 4.36
CA ARG A 668 19.01 -8.01 3.70
C ARG A 668 18.65 -9.22 4.58
N ASP A 669 19.59 -9.73 5.37
CA ASP A 669 19.37 -10.89 6.25
C ASP A 669 18.30 -10.60 7.33
N LYS A 670 18.42 -9.47 8.02
CA LYS A 670 17.42 -9.01 9.00
C LYS A 670 16.09 -8.63 8.35
N ALA A 671 16.12 -8.04 7.15
CA ALA A 671 14.91 -7.71 6.40
C ALA A 671 14.12 -8.99 6.02
N ILE A 672 14.83 -10.07 5.64
CA ILE A 672 14.23 -11.40 5.40
C ILE A 672 13.69 -11.98 6.72
N GLN A 673 14.46 -11.96 7.81
CA GLN A 673 14.02 -12.48 9.12
C GLN A 673 12.70 -11.86 9.58
N TRP A 674 12.63 -10.54 9.69
CA TRP A 674 11.42 -9.82 10.10
C TRP A 674 10.30 -9.93 9.07
N GLY A 675 10.64 -10.02 7.77
CA GLY A 675 9.66 -10.26 6.71
C GLY A 675 9.00 -11.64 6.78
N VAL A 676 9.73 -12.69 7.17
CA VAL A 676 9.17 -14.04 7.40
C VAL A 676 8.24 -14.04 8.61
N ILE A 677 8.62 -13.40 9.73
CA ILE A 677 7.73 -13.24 10.89
C ILE A 677 6.43 -12.53 10.47
N SER A 678 6.53 -11.46 9.67
CA SER A 678 5.35 -10.80 9.12
C SER A 678 4.56 -11.63 8.09
N LEU A 679 5.20 -12.59 7.40
CA LEU A 679 4.53 -13.50 6.46
C LEU A 679 3.72 -14.54 7.23
N GLU A 680 4.31 -15.13 8.27
CA GLU A 680 3.67 -16.08 9.17
C GLU A 680 2.50 -15.42 9.91
N TYR A 681 2.69 -14.22 10.47
CA TYR A 681 1.59 -13.44 11.04
C TYR A 681 0.51 -13.08 10.01
N ALA A 682 0.87 -12.72 8.77
CA ALA A 682 -0.11 -12.48 7.70
C ALA A 682 -0.89 -13.74 7.31
N ARG A 683 -0.24 -14.91 7.33
CA ARG A 683 -0.85 -16.23 7.08
C ARG A 683 -1.75 -16.66 8.23
N GLU A 684 -1.36 -16.39 9.47
CA GLU A 684 -2.12 -16.69 10.68
C GLU A 684 -3.30 -15.73 10.86
N THR A 685 -3.19 -14.48 10.44
CA THR A 685 -4.29 -13.48 10.41
C THR A 685 -5.05 -13.46 9.07
N TYR A 686 -4.74 -14.39 8.15
CA TYR A 686 -5.44 -14.60 6.87
C TYR A 686 -5.52 -13.36 5.98
N GLN A 687 -4.49 -12.51 6.03
CA GLN A 687 -4.33 -11.36 5.15
C GLN A 687 -3.80 -11.82 3.78
N HIS A 688 -4.63 -12.57 3.04
CA HIS A 688 -4.21 -13.33 1.84
C HIS A 688 -3.40 -12.51 0.83
N ASP A 689 -3.86 -11.30 0.47
CA ASP A 689 -3.12 -10.40 -0.43
C ASP A 689 -1.74 -10.01 0.11
N LYS A 690 -1.62 -9.82 1.43
CA LYS A 690 -0.35 -9.54 2.10
C LYS A 690 0.55 -10.77 2.08
N VAL A 691 0.02 -11.99 2.21
CA VAL A 691 0.81 -13.23 2.08
C VAL A 691 1.34 -13.41 0.67
N LEU A 692 0.51 -13.20 -0.36
CA LEU A 692 0.95 -13.25 -1.75
C LEU A 692 2.05 -12.20 -2.00
N GLY A 693 1.78 -10.92 -1.72
CA GLY A 693 2.72 -9.82 -1.97
C GLY A 693 4.02 -9.89 -1.14
N LEU A 694 3.97 -10.31 0.13
CA LEU A 694 5.19 -10.51 0.94
C LEU A 694 5.97 -11.74 0.49
N SER A 695 5.31 -12.85 0.15
CA SER A 695 6.03 -14.05 -0.29
C SER A 695 6.73 -13.82 -1.63
N ASP A 696 6.14 -13.09 -2.58
CA ASP A 696 6.82 -12.68 -3.82
C ASP A 696 8.06 -11.81 -3.53
N LYS A 697 7.92 -10.86 -2.59
CA LYS A 697 9.03 -9.99 -2.17
C LYS A 697 10.15 -10.81 -1.52
N LEU A 698 9.83 -11.67 -0.56
CA LEU A 698 10.77 -12.54 0.16
C LEU A 698 11.45 -13.56 -0.75
N GLU A 699 10.71 -14.16 -1.69
CA GLU A 699 11.28 -15.04 -2.72
C GLU A 699 12.40 -14.33 -3.47
N SER A 700 12.16 -13.11 -3.98
CA SER A 700 13.19 -12.35 -4.69
C SER A 700 14.41 -12.05 -3.81
N TRP A 701 14.21 -11.80 -2.52
CA TRP A 701 15.27 -11.48 -1.56
C TRP A 701 16.11 -12.70 -1.16
N ILE A 702 15.51 -13.89 -1.06
CA ILE A 702 16.20 -15.14 -0.72
C ILE A 702 16.95 -15.69 -1.95
N LEU A 703 16.45 -15.46 -3.16
CA LEU A 703 17.15 -15.83 -4.41
C LEU A 703 18.40 -14.98 -4.70
N GLU A 704 18.48 -13.75 -4.17
CA GLU A 704 19.69 -12.92 -4.22
C GLU A 704 20.81 -13.42 -3.27
N GLN A 705 20.47 -14.22 -2.27
CA GLN A 705 21.41 -14.70 -1.26
C GLN A 705 22.24 -15.91 -1.76
N PRO A 706 23.38 -16.22 -1.12
CA PRO A 706 24.11 -17.45 -1.37
C PRO A 706 23.21 -18.67 -1.15
N GLN A 707 22.99 -19.45 -2.21
CA GLN A 707 22.14 -20.64 -2.13
C GLN A 707 22.84 -21.72 -1.29
N ASN A 708 22.26 -21.99 -0.13
CA ASN A 708 22.69 -22.98 0.85
C ASN A 708 21.45 -23.65 1.46
N MET A 709 21.63 -24.74 2.21
CA MET A 709 20.50 -25.52 2.75
C MET A 709 19.49 -24.66 3.52
N GLU A 710 19.98 -23.78 4.40
CA GLU A 710 19.17 -22.89 5.24
C GLU A 710 18.32 -21.89 4.41
N ASN A 711 18.90 -21.29 3.38
CA ASN A 711 18.20 -20.37 2.49
C ASN A 711 17.22 -21.12 1.56
N THR A 712 17.55 -22.34 1.13
CA THR A 712 16.63 -23.20 0.37
C THR A 712 15.43 -23.60 1.24
N GLU A 713 15.63 -23.99 2.50
CA GLU A 713 14.53 -24.32 3.42
C GLU A 713 13.66 -23.11 3.75
N LYS A 714 14.24 -21.91 3.94
CA LYS A 714 13.51 -20.64 4.08
C LYS A 714 12.73 -20.27 2.82
N LEU A 715 13.29 -20.50 1.63
CA LEU A 715 12.56 -20.29 0.37
C LEU A 715 11.36 -21.24 0.29
N LEU A 716 11.56 -22.52 0.61
CA LEU A 716 10.49 -23.53 0.56
C LEU A 716 9.39 -23.26 1.61
N SER A 717 9.70 -22.73 2.80
CA SER A 717 8.68 -22.32 3.77
C SER A 717 7.87 -21.10 3.30
N VAL A 718 8.52 -20.07 2.74
CA VAL A 718 7.85 -18.91 2.14
C VAL A 718 6.92 -19.32 1.00
N LEU A 719 7.37 -20.21 0.11
CA LEU A 719 6.56 -20.73 -1.00
C LEU A 719 5.43 -21.66 -0.50
N MET A 720 5.63 -22.42 0.58
CA MET A 720 4.57 -23.23 1.19
C MET A 720 3.46 -22.37 1.78
N CYS A 721 3.79 -21.24 2.41
CA CYS A 721 2.81 -20.26 2.88
C CYS A 721 1.96 -19.66 1.73
N ARG A 722 2.58 -19.44 0.56
CA ARG A 722 1.86 -19.05 -0.67
C ARG A 722 0.93 -20.18 -1.15
N ASN A 723 1.42 -21.41 -1.23
CA ASN A 723 0.62 -22.60 -1.59
C ASN A 723 -0.60 -22.82 -0.67
N GLU A 724 -0.44 -22.69 0.65
CA GLU A 724 -1.54 -22.79 1.62
C GLU A 724 -2.60 -21.70 1.40
N THR A 725 -2.18 -20.50 1.03
CA THR A 725 -3.06 -19.37 0.70
C THR A 725 -3.82 -19.62 -0.61
N LEU A 726 -3.13 -20.08 -1.66
CA LEU A 726 -3.76 -20.46 -2.93
C LEU A 726 -4.80 -21.59 -2.76
N ASN A 727 -4.55 -22.56 -1.87
CA ASN A 727 -5.48 -23.64 -1.51
C ASN A 727 -6.75 -23.14 -0.80
N LEU A 728 -6.67 -22.07 0.01
CA LEU A 728 -7.85 -21.43 0.61
C LEU A 728 -8.66 -20.66 -0.43
N LEU A 729 -7.98 -19.87 -1.26
CA LEU A 729 -8.57 -19.12 -2.38
C LEU A 729 -9.07 -20.02 -3.52
N GLY A 730 -8.73 -21.31 -3.52
CA GLY A 730 -9.13 -22.27 -4.56
C GLY A 730 -8.34 -22.21 -5.87
N ARG A 731 -7.21 -21.48 -5.91
CA ARG A 731 -6.42 -21.23 -7.13
C ARG A 731 -5.54 -22.44 -7.52
N SER A 732 -6.16 -23.59 -7.75
CA SER A 732 -5.45 -24.87 -7.92
C SER A 732 -4.52 -24.92 -9.14
N SER A 733 -4.73 -24.10 -10.17
CA SER A 733 -3.83 -23.97 -11.33
C SER A 733 -2.52 -23.24 -11.00
N GLU A 734 -2.59 -22.11 -10.29
CA GLU A 734 -1.42 -21.42 -9.72
C GLU A 734 -0.70 -22.35 -8.72
N GLN A 735 -1.48 -23.11 -7.93
CA GLN A 735 -0.97 -24.03 -6.92
C GLN A 735 -0.17 -25.20 -7.53
N GLU A 736 -0.65 -25.82 -8.62
CA GLU A 736 0.09 -26.90 -9.31
C GLU A 736 1.43 -26.39 -9.86
N GLN A 737 1.43 -25.23 -10.53
CA GLN A 737 2.64 -24.63 -11.08
C GLN A 737 3.67 -24.29 -9.99
N LEU A 738 3.21 -23.71 -8.88
CA LEU A 738 4.04 -23.40 -7.71
C LEU A 738 4.65 -24.68 -7.10
N LEU A 739 3.85 -25.71 -6.87
CA LEU A 739 4.31 -26.95 -6.25
C LEU A 739 5.27 -27.75 -7.14
N LEU A 740 5.06 -27.76 -8.46
CA LEU A 740 6.01 -28.38 -9.40
C LEU A 740 7.37 -27.67 -9.36
N ARG A 741 7.38 -26.34 -9.31
CA ARG A 741 8.63 -25.56 -9.15
C ARG A 741 9.27 -25.75 -7.76
N MET A 742 8.48 -25.83 -6.69
CA MET A 742 8.99 -26.17 -5.36
C MET A 742 9.64 -27.56 -5.34
N LYS A 743 9.05 -28.53 -6.05
CA LYS A 743 9.62 -29.87 -6.21
C LYS A 743 10.96 -29.82 -6.93
N GLU A 744 11.08 -29.10 -8.05
CA GLU A 744 12.36 -28.95 -8.76
C GLU A 744 13.46 -28.37 -7.84
N ILE A 745 13.13 -27.40 -6.99
CA ILE A 745 14.04 -26.84 -5.98
C ILE A 745 14.42 -27.90 -4.94
N ALA A 746 13.44 -28.57 -4.32
CA ALA A 746 13.69 -29.57 -3.29
C ALA A 746 14.47 -30.79 -3.80
N ASP A 747 14.22 -31.22 -5.04
CA ASP A 747 14.95 -32.29 -5.72
C ASP A 747 16.39 -31.86 -6.06
N THR A 748 16.61 -30.62 -6.51
CA THR A 748 17.94 -30.07 -6.85
C THR A 748 18.87 -29.94 -5.65
N TYR A 749 18.32 -29.68 -4.46
CA TYR A 749 19.07 -29.51 -3.20
C TYR A 749 18.92 -30.69 -2.23
N GLU A 750 18.37 -31.83 -2.68
CA GLU A 750 18.20 -33.09 -1.92
C GLU A 750 17.46 -32.93 -0.56
N VAL A 751 16.47 -32.04 -0.51
CA VAL A 751 15.81 -31.61 0.73
C VAL A 751 14.65 -32.54 1.12
N SER A 752 14.96 -33.76 1.58
CA SER A 752 13.99 -34.86 1.75
C SER A 752 12.72 -34.54 2.54
N ALA A 753 12.82 -33.83 3.66
CA ALA A 753 11.65 -33.46 4.46
C ALA A 753 10.68 -32.51 3.72
N TRP A 754 11.21 -31.66 2.83
CA TRP A 754 10.40 -30.82 1.95
C TRP A 754 9.85 -31.58 0.76
N GLN A 755 10.60 -32.53 0.17
CA GLN A 755 10.10 -33.42 -0.90
C GLN A 755 8.81 -34.13 -0.45
N GLY A 756 8.77 -34.69 0.77
CA GLY A 756 7.58 -35.33 1.32
C GLY A 756 6.37 -34.40 1.43
N LYS A 757 6.58 -33.19 1.96
CA LYS A 757 5.54 -32.16 2.13
C LYS A 757 4.99 -31.62 0.80
N ILE A 758 5.86 -31.46 -0.20
CA ILE A 758 5.49 -31.02 -1.54
C ILE A 758 4.70 -32.11 -2.28
N GLN A 759 5.11 -33.38 -2.17
CA GLN A 759 4.36 -34.52 -2.74
C GLN A 759 2.96 -34.66 -2.10
N PHE A 760 2.86 -34.49 -0.79
CA PHE A 760 1.57 -34.47 -0.10
C PHE A 760 0.66 -33.33 -0.62
N ALA A 761 1.19 -32.12 -0.77
CA ALA A 761 0.46 -30.99 -1.32
C ALA A 761 0.02 -31.21 -2.78
N LEU A 762 0.88 -31.77 -3.64
CA LEU A 762 0.53 -32.14 -5.02
C LEU A 762 -0.62 -33.17 -5.05
N GLY A 763 -0.57 -34.18 -4.17
CA GLY A 763 -1.66 -35.15 -4.03
C GLY A 763 -3.00 -34.50 -3.64
N ILE A 764 -2.98 -33.43 -2.83
CA ILE A 764 -4.19 -32.64 -2.53
C ILE A 764 -4.70 -31.92 -3.78
N VAL A 765 -3.84 -31.31 -4.61
CA VAL A 765 -4.25 -30.64 -5.86
C VAL A 765 -4.85 -31.65 -6.84
N PHE A 766 -4.17 -32.75 -7.10
CA PHE A 766 -4.66 -33.79 -8.02
C PHE A 766 -5.99 -34.41 -7.56
N ARG A 767 -6.21 -34.56 -6.25
CA ARG A 767 -7.50 -35.01 -5.70
C ARG A 767 -8.62 -33.96 -5.85
N ILE A 768 -8.28 -32.67 -5.96
CA ILE A 768 -9.25 -31.58 -6.20
C ILE A 768 -9.63 -31.50 -7.68
N THR A 769 -8.64 -31.62 -8.58
CA THR A 769 -8.83 -31.58 -10.04
C THR A 769 -9.31 -32.92 -10.63
N GLY A 770 -9.48 -33.96 -9.81
CA GLY A 770 -10.06 -35.24 -10.22
C GLY A 770 -9.06 -36.31 -10.66
N ARG A 771 -7.77 -35.99 -10.73
CA ARG A 771 -6.65 -36.86 -11.13
C ARG A 771 -6.30 -37.89 -10.04
N MET A 772 -7.25 -38.75 -9.68
CA MET A 772 -7.19 -39.66 -8.51
C MET A 772 -5.96 -40.58 -8.51
N SER A 773 -5.60 -41.14 -9.66
CA SER A 773 -4.45 -42.05 -9.80
C SER A 773 -3.11 -41.34 -9.55
N GLU A 774 -2.99 -40.07 -9.93
CA GLU A 774 -1.80 -39.26 -9.64
C GLU A 774 -1.77 -38.83 -8.17
N ALA A 775 -2.94 -38.52 -7.58
CA ALA A 775 -3.06 -38.26 -6.15
C ALA A 775 -2.60 -39.45 -5.30
N GLU A 776 -3.02 -40.68 -5.64
CA GLU A 776 -2.60 -41.90 -4.94
C GLU A 776 -1.08 -42.12 -5.00
N ASN A 777 -0.48 -41.89 -6.17
CA ASN A 777 0.98 -41.99 -6.36
C ASN A 777 1.74 -40.92 -5.54
N CYS A 778 1.28 -39.67 -5.56
CA CYS A 778 1.87 -38.60 -4.76
C CYS A 778 1.73 -38.86 -3.25
N TYR A 779 0.58 -39.34 -2.77
CA TYR A 779 0.41 -39.71 -1.37
C TYR A 779 1.29 -40.90 -0.95
N ARG A 780 1.41 -41.95 -1.77
CA ARG A 780 2.31 -43.09 -1.47
C ARG A 780 3.77 -42.67 -1.41
N LEU A 781 4.23 -41.82 -2.34
CA LEU A 781 5.60 -41.31 -2.33
C LEU A 781 5.85 -40.38 -1.13
N ALA A 782 4.87 -39.53 -0.78
CA ALA A 782 4.94 -38.72 0.44
C ALA A 782 5.02 -39.60 1.70
N LEU A 783 4.24 -40.68 1.78
CA LEU A 783 4.24 -41.61 2.91
C LEU A 783 5.60 -42.26 3.09
N GLU A 784 6.18 -42.83 2.03
CA GLU A 784 7.50 -43.46 2.07
C GLU A 784 8.60 -42.47 2.50
N ILE A 785 8.55 -41.21 2.03
CA ILE A 785 9.50 -40.18 2.43
C ILE A 785 9.35 -39.82 3.91
N ASN A 786 8.12 -39.56 4.39
CA ASN A 786 7.90 -39.15 5.78
C ASN A 786 8.19 -40.30 6.78
N GLN A 787 7.91 -41.55 6.42
CA GLN A 787 8.33 -42.73 7.20
C GLN A 787 9.85 -42.84 7.35
N ARG A 788 10.61 -42.55 6.27
CA ARG A 788 12.08 -42.50 6.31
C ARG A 788 12.59 -41.34 7.16
N CYS A 789 11.91 -40.19 7.11
CA CYS A 789 12.23 -39.01 7.93
C CYS A 789 11.75 -39.11 9.39
N LYS A 790 10.82 -40.02 9.69
CA LYS A 790 10.08 -40.15 10.98
C LYS A 790 9.26 -38.91 11.34
N ASP A 791 8.60 -38.30 10.36
CA ASP A 791 7.61 -37.25 10.58
C ASP A 791 6.23 -37.91 10.73
N TYR A 792 5.96 -38.45 11.94
CA TYR A 792 4.75 -39.22 12.26
C TYR A 792 3.45 -38.39 12.10
N ASN A 793 3.53 -37.09 12.34
CA ASN A 793 2.42 -36.15 12.11
C ASN A 793 2.09 -36.00 10.62
N GLN A 794 3.09 -35.88 9.74
CA GLN A 794 2.85 -35.92 8.30
C GLN A 794 2.36 -37.30 7.83
N GLU A 795 2.93 -38.40 8.36
CA GLU A 795 2.48 -39.76 8.06
C GLU A 795 0.99 -39.96 8.36
N SER A 796 0.51 -39.55 9.54
CA SER A 796 -0.91 -39.58 9.91
C SER A 796 -1.78 -38.77 8.93
N MET A 797 -1.36 -37.55 8.56
CA MET A 797 -2.09 -36.69 7.62
C MET A 797 -2.12 -37.24 6.18
N ILE A 798 -1.08 -37.97 5.77
CA ILE A 798 -0.99 -38.64 4.47
C ILE A 798 -1.89 -39.88 4.46
N LEU A 799 -1.86 -40.71 5.51
CA LEU A 799 -2.76 -41.85 5.69
C LEU A 799 -4.23 -41.40 5.72
N CYS A 800 -4.56 -40.32 6.42
CA CYS A 800 -5.88 -39.70 6.37
C CYS A 800 -6.30 -39.33 4.93
N SER A 801 -5.38 -38.78 4.14
CA SER A 801 -5.66 -38.40 2.75
C SER A 801 -5.79 -39.58 1.79
N LEU A 802 -5.09 -40.69 2.05
CA LEU A 802 -5.32 -41.99 1.41
C LEU A 802 -6.71 -42.56 1.79
N GLY A 803 -7.10 -42.49 3.07
CA GLY A 803 -8.43 -42.89 3.53
C GLY A 803 -9.56 -42.08 2.86
N ILE A 804 -9.38 -40.77 2.71
CA ILE A 804 -10.30 -39.90 1.94
C ILE A 804 -10.39 -40.34 0.47
N LEU A 805 -9.26 -40.72 -0.14
CA LEU A 805 -9.21 -41.14 -1.54
C LEU A 805 -9.87 -42.51 -1.76
N SER A 806 -9.55 -43.50 -0.93
CA SER A 806 -10.21 -44.82 -0.94
C SER A 806 -11.71 -44.71 -0.67
N ARG A 807 -12.15 -43.85 0.28
CA ARG A 807 -13.57 -43.56 0.52
C ARG A 807 -14.25 -42.99 -0.73
N ILE A 808 -13.62 -42.03 -1.39
CA ILE A 808 -14.08 -41.40 -2.63
C ILE A 808 -14.26 -42.43 -3.77
N GLN A 809 -13.38 -43.43 -3.84
CA GLN A 809 -13.42 -44.53 -4.82
C GLN A 809 -14.26 -45.73 -4.37
N GLY A 810 -14.98 -45.64 -3.24
CA GLY A 810 -15.82 -46.72 -2.71
C GLY A 810 -15.09 -47.87 -2.00
N ARG A 811 -13.75 -47.83 -1.93
CA ARG A 811 -12.87 -48.81 -1.24
C ARG A 811 -13.01 -48.67 0.28
N THR A 812 -14.13 -49.19 0.79
CA THR A 812 -14.63 -48.87 2.15
C THR A 812 -13.76 -49.47 3.24
N ASP A 813 -13.31 -50.73 3.10
CA ASP A 813 -12.49 -51.40 4.11
C ASP A 813 -11.08 -50.76 4.20
N GLU A 814 -10.42 -50.53 3.05
CA GLU A 814 -9.14 -49.79 2.97
C GLU A 814 -9.25 -48.38 3.57
N ALA A 815 -10.37 -47.68 3.33
CA ALA A 815 -10.57 -46.34 3.85
C ALA A 815 -10.63 -46.34 5.39
N LEU A 816 -11.29 -47.33 5.99
CA LEU A 816 -11.35 -47.47 7.44
C LEU A 816 -9.97 -47.84 8.01
N GLU A 817 -9.26 -48.81 7.42
CA GLU A 817 -7.90 -49.20 7.82
C GLU A 817 -6.94 -47.99 7.81
N TYR A 818 -6.99 -47.16 6.77
CA TYR A 818 -6.20 -45.93 6.69
C TYR A 818 -6.57 -44.90 7.77
N PHE A 819 -7.86 -44.72 8.09
CA PHE A 819 -8.28 -43.79 9.15
C PHE A 819 -7.95 -44.28 10.56
N GLU A 820 -8.09 -45.59 10.82
CA GLU A 820 -7.76 -46.18 12.12
C GLU A 820 -6.24 -46.15 12.35
N THR A 821 -5.43 -46.57 11.36
CA THR A 821 -3.95 -46.48 11.44
C THR A 821 -3.47 -45.03 11.66
N ALA A 822 -4.05 -44.07 10.95
CA ALA A 822 -3.70 -42.66 11.11
C ALA A 822 -4.03 -42.11 12.51
N LEU A 823 -5.12 -42.58 13.12
CA LEU A 823 -5.53 -42.22 14.47
C LEU A 823 -4.66 -42.89 15.53
N GLU A 824 -4.26 -44.16 15.35
CA GLU A 824 -3.32 -44.84 16.24
C GLU A 824 -1.97 -44.10 16.31
N ILE A 825 -1.40 -43.72 15.16
CA ILE A 825 -0.15 -42.92 15.10
C ILE A 825 -0.32 -41.56 15.79
N ASN A 826 -1.45 -40.88 15.57
CA ASN A 826 -1.71 -39.58 16.20
C ASN A 826 -1.94 -39.66 17.72
N LEU A 827 -2.35 -40.82 18.25
CA LEU A 827 -2.48 -41.05 19.69
C LEU A 827 -1.13 -41.22 20.39
N GLU A 828 -0.05 -41.55 19.67
CA GLU A 828 1.32 -41.57 20.23
C GLU A 828 1.95 -40.16 20.28
N GLU A 829 1.75 -39.34 19.24
CA GLU A 829 2.29 -37.96 19.14
C GLU A 829 1.41 -36.89 19.81
N ALA A 830 0.11 -37.16 19.99
CA ALA A 830 -0.90 -36.31 20.64
C ALA A 830 -1.16 -34.93 20.01
N ASP A 831 -1.00 -34.77 18.68
CA ASP A 831 -1.40 -33.54 17.99
C ASP A 831 -2.93 -33.42 17.90
N ARG A 832 -3.49 -32.43 18.59
CA ARG A 832 -4.93 -32.17 18.64
C ARG A 832 -5.50 -31.65 17.30
N LYS A 833 -4.75 -30.89 16.49
CA LYS A 833 -5.25 -30.37 15.20
C LYS A 833 -5.38 -31.49 14.17
N ILE A 834 -4.44 -32.43 14.19
CA ILE A 834 -4.53 -33.66 13.40
C ILE A 834 -5.66 -34.56 13.93
N GLU A 835 -5.83 -34.70 15.25
CA GLU A 835 -6.95 -35.45 15.86
C GLU A 835 -8.32 -34.93 15.37
N GLY A 836 -8.55 -33.61 15.44
CA GLY A 836 -9.79 -32.99 14.95
C GLY A 836 -10.03 -33.22 13.45
N THR A 837 -8.96 -33.19 12.64
CA THR A 837 -9.02 -33.48 11.20
C THR A 837 -9.36 -34.95 10.91
N LEU A 838 -8.76 -35.89 11.67
CA LEU A 838 -9.02 -37.32 11.56
C LEU A 838 -10.46 -37.66 11.94
N LEU A 839 -10.92 -37.19 13.10
CA LEU A 839 -12.28 -37.41 13.60
C LEU A 839 -13.32 -36.81 12.64
N GLY A 840 -13.06 -35.65 12.04
CA GLY A 840 -13.92 -35.06 11.01
C GLY A 840 -14.06 -35.95 9.77
N ASN A 841 -12.99 -36.66 9.37
CA ASN A 841 -13.02 -37.57 8.22
C ASN A 841 -13.60 -38.96 8.56
N LEU A 842 -13.45 -39.45 9.79
CA LEU A 842 -14.21 -40.58 10.31
C LEU A 842 -15.72 -40.27 10.38
N GLY A 843 -16.10 -39.04 10.72
CA GLY A 843 -17.49 -38.58 10.61
C GLY A 843 -18.03 -38.68 9.18
N ASN A 844 -17.25 -38.22 8.19
CA ASN A 844 -17.59 -38.38 6.77
C ASN A 844 -17.70 -39.85 6.35
N PHE A 845 -16.82 -40.73 6.85
CA PHE A 845 -16.91 -42.17 6.63
C PHE A 845 -18.19 -42.77 7.21
N TYR A 846 -18.57 -42.42 8.44
CA TYR A 846 -19.80 -42.95 9.05
C TYR A 846 -21.08 -42.37 8.41
N PHE A 847 -21.03 -41.15 7.87
CA PHE A 847 -22.11 -40.56 7.07
C PHE A 847 -22.31 -41.31 5.75
N ASP A 848 -21.23 -41.62 5.01
CA ASP A 848 -21.22 -42.48 3.81
C ASP A 848 -21.75 -43.91 4.05
N GLN A 849 -21.95 -44.31 5.31
CA GLN A 849 -22.49 -45.62 5.72
C GLN A 849 -23.91 -45.51 6.31
N GLU A 850 -24.57 -44.35 6.17
CA GLU A 850 -25.90 -44.03 6.72
C GLU A 850 -25.96 -44.04 8.27
N ARG A 851 -24.82 -44.05 8.97
CA ARG A 851 -24.73 -44.20 10.44
C ARG A 851 -24.75 -42.85 11.14
N MET A 852 -25.86 -42.13 11.01
CA MET A 852 -26.03 -40.73 11.45
C MET A 852 -25.58 -40.45 12.89
N ASP A 853 -25.96 -41.29 13.86
CA ASP A 853 -25.54 -41.16 15.27
C ASP A 853 -24.01 -41.07 15.42
N LYS A 854 -23.29 -41.98 14.73
CA LYS A 854 -21.82 -42.00 14.74
C LYS A 854 -21.23 -40.81 14.00
N ALA A 855 -21.78 -40.45 12.84
CA ALA A 855 -21.31 -39.28 12.09
C ALA A 855 -21.38 -38.02 12.97
N ILE A 856 -22.51 -37.81 13.65
CA ILE A 856 -22.73 -36.70 14.58
C ILE A 856 -21.79 -36.77 15.78
N GLU A 857 -21.54 -37.95 16.36
CA GLU A 857 -20.57 -38.13 17.45
C GLU A 857 -19.16 -37.70 17.02
N PHE A 858 -18.68 -38.20 15.88
CA PHE A 858 -17.34 -37.90 15.37
C PHE A 858 -17.18 -36.43 14.96
N TYR A 859 -18.15 -35.85 14.25
CA TYR A 859 -18.10 -34.43 13.91
C TYR A 859 -18.18 -33.50 15.13
N LYS A 860 -18.92 -33.86 16.19
CA LYS A 860 -18.98 -33.05 17.42
C LYS A 860 -17.65 -33.03 18.18
N LYS A 861 -16.96 -34.17 18.27
CA LYS A 861 -15.58 -34.22 18.82
C LYS A 861 -14.61 -33.41 17.97
N ALA A 862 -14.69 -33.53 16.64
CA ALA A 862 -13.88 -32.73 15.73
C ALA A 862 -14.14 -31.22 15.93
N LEU A 863 -15.41 -30.80 16.04
CA LEU A 863 -15.78 -29.40 16.29
C LEU A 863 -15.26 -28.88 17.64
N GLU A 864 -15.37 -29.67 18.69
CA GLU A 864 -14.85 -29.36 20.04
C GLU A 864 -13.33 -29.13 19.98
N ILE A 865 -12.58 -30.05 19.37
CA ILE A 865 -11.13 -29.97 19.22
C ILE A 865 -10.68 -28.82 18.32
N ASN A 866 -11.39 -28.56 17.21
CA ASN A 866 -11.08 -27.44 16.31
C ASN A 866 -11.30 -26.08 17.02
N ARG A 867 -12.25 -26.00 17.95
CA ARG A 867 -12.44 -24.83 18.84
C ARG A 867 -11.35 -24.72 19.90
N GLU A 868 -11.02 -25.80 20.61
CA GLU A 868 -9.91 -25.83 21.59
C GLU A 868 -8.57 -25.39 20.99
N THR A 869 -8.34 -25.70 19.71
CA THR A 869 -7.05 -25.47 19.03
C THR A 869 -7.04 -24.23 18.13
N GLY A 870 -8.15 -23.49 18.05
CA GLY A 870 -8.30 -22.29 17.23
C GLY A 870 -8.20 -22.52 15.72
N ASP A 871 -8.53 -23.71 15.21
CA ASP A 871 -8.55 -23.98 13.76
C ASP A 871 -9.91 -23.62 13.16
N ARG A 872 -10.12 -22.34 12.85
CA ARG A 872 -11.38 -21.84 12.27
C ARG A 872 -11.70 -22.43 10.89
N ARG A 873 -10.68 -22.85 10.13
CA ARG A 873 -10.88 -23.51 8.83
C ARG A 873 -11.57 -24.87 9.05
N ASN A 874 -11.05 -25.68 9.97
CA ASN A 874 -11.61 -26.97 10.30
C ASN A 874 -12.84 -26.88 11.21
N GLU A 875 -13.02 -25.81 12.00
CA GLU A 875 -14.28 -25.50 12.70
C GLU A 875 -15.42 -25.38 11.70
N GLY A 876 -15.27 -24.53 10.68
CA GLY A 876 -16.27 -24.35 9.62
C GLY A 876 -16.56 -25.64 8.86
N ILE A 877 -15.53 -26.45 8.57
CA ILE A 877 -15.70 -27.75 7.88
C ILE A 877 -16.47 -28.74 8.78
N ALA A 878 -16.20 -28.79 10.08
CA ALA A 878 -16.93 -29.64 11.02
C ALA A 878 -18.40 -29.20 11.17
N LEU A 879 -18.68 -27.90 11.20
CA LEU A 879 -20.04 -27.35 11.19
C LEU A 879 -20.77 -27.65 9.88
N GLY A 880 -20.13 -27.47 8.74
CA GLY A 880 -20.70 -27.80 7.42
C GLY A 880 -21.03 -29.28 7.30
N ASN A 881 -20.14 -30.16 7.76
CA ASN A 881 -20.40 -31.60 7.74
C ASN A 881 -21.47 -32.02 8.76
N LEU A 882 -21.60 -31.32 9.90
CA LEU A 882 -22.67 -31.54 10.88
C LEU A 882 -24.07 -31.27 10.31
N GLY A 883 -24.20 -30.37 9.33
CA GLY A 883 -25.49 -30.13 8.69
C GLY A 883 -26.06 -31.37 7.99
N ASN A 884 -25.21 -32.19 7.37
CA ASN A 884 -25.65 -33.27 6.47
C ASN A 884 -26.48 -34.36 7.19
N PRO A 885 -26.04 -34.92 8.34
CA PRO A 885 -26.87 -35.85 9.12
C PRO A 885 -28.21 -35.27 9.57
N TYR A 886 -28.27 -33.96 9.88
CA TYR A 886 -29.53 -33.32 10.30
C TYR A 886 -30.51 -33.13 9.13
N ILE A 887 -30.05 -32.99 7.87
CA ILE A 887 -30.95 -33.12 6.70
C ILE A 887 -31.56 -34.53 6.67
N SER A 888 -30.72 -35.56 6.78
CA SER A 888 -31.15 -36.97 6.70
C SER A 888 -32.08 -37.44 7.84
N MET A 889 -32.29 -36.59 8.85
CA MET A 889 -33.20 -36.83 9.98
C MET A 889 -34.43 -35.89 10.00
N ASP A 890 -34.65 -35.11 8.93
CA ASP A 890 -35.74 -34.10 8.83
C ASP A 890 -35.63 -32.94 9.87
N GLU A 891 -34.42 -32.70 10.39
CA GLU A 891 -34.14 -31.66 11.40
C GLU A 891 -33.62 -30.36 10.76
N ILE A 892 -34.48 -29.76 9.91
CA ILE A 892 -34.21 -28.57 9.08
C ILE A 892 -33.53 -27.43 9.86
N GLU A 893 -34.05 -27.08 11.04
CA GLU A 893 -33.54 -25.94 11.82
C GLU A 893 -32.11 -26.15 12.33
N HIS A 894 -31.75 -27.39 12.68
CA HIS A 894 -30.37 -27.73 13.07
C HIS A 894 -29.44 -27.70 11.85
N ALA A 895 -29.84 -28.31 10.74
CA ALA A 895 -29.05 -28.31 9.50
C ALA A 895 -28.77 -26.86 9.02
N LEU A 896 -29.81 -26.03 8.94
CA LEU A 896 -29.71 -24.64 8.52
C LEU A 896 -28.78 -23.82 9.42
N ASN A 897 -28.90 -23.96 10.74
CA ASN A 897 -28.05 -23.27 11.72
C ASN A 897 -26.57 -23.68 11.58
N TYR A 898 -26.30 -24.98 11.40
CA TYR A 898 -24.95 -25.49 11.20
C TYR A 898 -24.32 -24.99 9.89
N TYR A 899 -25.04 -24.99 8.77
CA TYR A 899 -24.55 -24.44 7.52
C TYR A 899 -24.36 -22.92 7.55
N GLN A 900 -25.22 -22.17 8.26
CA GLN A 900 -25.05 -20.72 8.39
C GLN A 900 -23.78 -20.35 9.18
N GLN A 901 -23.50 -21.04 10.29
CA GLN A 901 -22.22 -20.89 11.01
C GLN A 901 -21.03 -21.28 10.13
N ALA A 902 -21.11 -22.39 9.40
CA ALA A 902 -20.06 -22.81 8.47
C ALA A 902 -19.78 -21.78 7.36
N LEU A 903 -20.84 -21.20 6.78
CA LEU A 903 -20.75 -20.21 5.72
C LEU A 903 -20.12 -18.88 6.20
N GLU A 904 -20.50 -18.42 7.40
CA GLU A 904 -19.90 -17.25 8.04
C GLU A 904 -18.40 -17.46 8.29
N LEU A 905 -18.01 -18.64 8.78
CA LEU A 905 -16.60 -19.02 8.96
C LEU A 905 -15.85 -19.13 7.62
N HIS A 906 -16.44 -19.73 6.59
CA HIS A 906 -15.76 -19.84 5.29
C HIS A 906 -15.50 -18.48 4.63
N ARG A 907 -16.39 -17.50 4.85
CA ARG A 907 -16.22 -16.10 4.44
C ARG A 907 -15.27 -15.31 5.34
N GLU A 908 -15.22 -15.62 6.63
CA GLU A 908 -14.22 -15.10 7.56
C GLU A 908 -12.81 -15.48 7.13
N VAL A 909 -12.59 -16.77 6.84
CA VAL A 909 -11.26 -17.34 6.54
C VAL A 909 -10.86 -17.26 5.06
N GLY A 910 -11.78 -16.89 4.18
CA GLY A 910 -11.57 -16.91 2.73
C GLY A 910 -11.35 -18.34 2.16
N ASN A 911 -11.95 -19.37 2.77
CA ASN A 911 -11.90 -20.74 2.27
C ASN A 911 -12.99 -20.92 1.21
N ARG A 912 -12.74 -20.32 0.04
CA ARG A 912 -13.68 -20.20 -1.08
C ARG A 912 -14.23 -21.57 -1.50
N LYS A 913 -13.36 -22.57 -1.55
CA LYS A 913 -13.72 -23.98 -1.82
C LYS A 913 -14.81 -24.53 -0.88
N SER A 914 -14.70 -24.32 0.42
CA SER A 914 -15.71 -24.82 1.38
C SER A 914 -16.95 -23.91 1.46
N GLU A 915 -16.82 -22.62 1.11
CA GLU A 915 -17.98 -21.73 0.91
C GLU A 915 -18.93 -22.32 -0.15
N GLY A 916 -18.40 -22.69 -1.32
CA GLY A 916 -19.19 -23.29 -2.41
C GLY A 916 -19.85 -24.61 -2.01
N VAL A 917 -19.14 -25.51 -1.34
CA VAL A 917 -19.72 -26.76 -0.82
C VAL A 917 -20.87 -26.48 0.14
N THR A 918 -20.71 -25.51 1.04
CA THR A 918 -21.75 -25.14 2.01
C THR A 918 -22.98 -24.53 1.32
N LEU A 919 -22.77 -23.73 0.27
CA LEU A 919 -23.84 -23.18 -0.57
C LEU A 919 -24.55 -24.26 -1.38
N GLY A 920 -23.84 -25.25 -1.93
CA GLY A 920 -24.45 -26.40 -2.61
C GLY A 920 -25.30 -27.28 -1.67
N ASN A 921 -24.85 -27.44 -0.42
CA ASN A 921 -25.60 -28.16 0.62
C ASN A 921 -26.84 -27.36 1.07
N LEU A 922 -26.73 -26.04 1.24
CA LEU A 922 -27.88 -25.15 1.48
C LEU A 922 -28.88 -25.16 0.31
N GLY A 923 -28.39 -25.16 -0.93
CA GLY A 923 -29.23 -25.27 -2.13
C GLY A 923 -30.01 -26.59 -2.18
N THR A 924 -29.39 -27.68 -1.71
CA THR A 924 -30.05 -29.00 -1.54
C THR A 924 -31.08 -28.95 -0.42
N LEU A 925 -30.72 -28.45 0.76
CA LEU A 925 -31.65 -28.26 1.89
C LEU A 925 -32.89 -27.43 1.51
N TYR A 926 -32.73 -26.40 0.67
CA TYR A 926 -33.87 -25.62 0.17
C TYR A 926 -34.67 -26.32 -0.93
N TYR A 927 -34.01 -27.07 -1.84
CA TYR A 927 -34.70 -27.87 -2.87
C TYR A 927 -35.60 -28.95 -2.27
N ASP A 928 -35.10 -29.68 -1.28
CA ASP A 928 -35.81 -30.80 -0.63
C ASP A 928 -37.06 -30.34 0.15
N HIS A 929 -37.18 -29.04 0.43
CA HIS A 929 -38.27 -28.42 1.21
C HIS A 929 -39.06 -27.38 0.39
N ASP A 930 -39.14 -27.56 -0.93
CA ASP A 930 -39.89 -26.74 -1.90
C ASP A 930 -39.53 -25.23 -1.92
N ARG A 931 -38.36 -24.84 -1.38
CA ARG A 931 -37.85 -23.45 -1.34
C ARG A 931 -36.99 -23.14 -2.57
N PHE A 932 -37.64 -23.18 -3.73
CA PHE A 932 -36.97 -23.19 -5.03
C PHE A 932 -36.25 -21.88 -5.38
N GLU A 933 -36.72 -20.71 -4.93
CA GLU A 933 -36.04 -19.43 -5.20
C GLU A 933 -34.71 -19.34 -4.45
N GLU A 934 -34.69 -19.67 -3.15
CA GLU A 934 -33.46 -19.66 -2.34
C GLU A 934 -32.50 -20.79 -2.76
N SER A 935 -33.04 -21.93 -3.20
CA SER A 935 -32.27 -23.02 -3.81
C SER A 935 -31.53 -22.55 -5.07
N LEU A 936 -32.21 -21.81 -5.95
CA LEU A 936 -31.64 -21.28 -7.19
C LEU A 936 -30.50 -20.28 -6.92
N GLU A 937 -30.65 -19.42 -5.90
CA GLU A 937 -29.62 -18.47 -5.49
C GLU A 937 -28.39 -19.22 -4.95
N CYS A 938 -28.58 -20.13 -3.98
CA CYS A 938 -27.49 -20.90 -3.39
C CYS A 938 -26.72 -21.74 -4.42
N TYR A 939 -27.40 -22.45 -5.33
CA TYR A 939 -26.72 -23.23 -6.38
C TYR A 939 -25.98 -22.36 -7.40
N LYS A 940 -26.48 -21.17 -7.76
CA LYS A 940 -25.75 -20.25 -8.65
C LYS A 940 -24.46 -19.75 -8.01
N MET A 941 -24.51 -19.34 -6.74
CA MET A 941 -23.32 -18.93 -6.00
C MET A 941 -22.32 -20.09 -5.82
N ALA A 942 -22.82 -21.31 -5.59
CA ALA A 942 -21.97 -22.50 -5.52
C ALA A 942 -21.29 -22.80 -6.87
N LEU A 943 -22.03 -22.70 -7.99
CA LEU A 943 -21.48 -22.94 -9.33
C LEU A 943 -20.40 -21.92 -9.71
N GLU A 944 -20.65 -20.64 -9.47
CA GLU A 944 -19.66 -19.56 -9.67
C GLU A 944 -18.37 -19.86 -8.91
N ILE A 945 -18.49 -20.29 -7.64
CA ILE A 945 -17.36 -20.71 -6.81
C ILE A 945 -16.68 -21.97 -7.34
N HIS A 946 -17.41 -22.97 -7.82
CA HIS A 946 -16.80 -24.21 -8.32
C HIS A 946 -16.03 -24.01 -9.63
N LEU A 947 -16.48 -23.08 -10.47
CA LEU A 947 -15.74 -22.57 -11.63
C LEU A 947 -14.50 -21.77 -11.21
N GLU A 948 -14.62 -20.84 -10.26
CA GLU A 948 -13.50 -20.04 -9.70
C GLU A 948 -12.40 -20.94 -9.09
N VAL A 949 -12.81 -21.99 -8.38
CA VAL A 949 -11.93 -22.97 -7.69
C VAL A 949 -11.39 -24.04 -8.64
N GLY A 950 -11.89 -24.15 -9.87
CA GLY A 950 -11.52 -25.20 -10.81
C GLY A 950 -11.81 -26.61 -10.27
N ASN A 951 -13.00 -26.83 -9.70
CA ASN A 951 -13.42 -28.12 -9.16
C ASN A 951 -14.52 -28.76 -10.04
N PRO A 952 -14.15 -29.44 -11.14
CA PRO A 952 -15.11 -29.97 -12.11
C PRO A 952 -16.11 -30.98 -11.50
N ARG A 953 -15.70 -31.73 -10.47
CA ARG A 953 -16.61 -32.66 -9.78
C ARG A 953 -17.75 -31.94 -9.06
N LEU A 954 -17.45 -30.84 -8.36
CA LEU A 954 -18.48 -30.06 -7.65
C LEU A 954 -19.31 -29.20 -8.61
N GLU A 955 -18.68 -28.73 -9.70
CA GLU A 955 -19.36 -28.09 -10.83
C GLU A 955 -20.45 -29.01 -11.42
N ALA A 956 -20.09 -30.23 -11.84
CA ALA A 956 -21.05 -31.20 -12.39
C ALA A 956 -22.19 -31.58 -11.43
N ILE A 957 -21.89 -31.74 -10.13
CA ILE A 957 -22.93 -32.00 -9.11
C ILE A 957 -23.90 -30.80 -8.98
N THR A 958 -23.40 -29.58 -9.11
CA THR A 958 -24.21 -28.36 -9.00
C THR A 958 -25.00 -28.07 -10.27
N LEU A 959 -24.43 -28.32 -11.44
CA LEU A 959 -25.13 -28.28 -12.73
C LEU A 959 -26.30 -29.28 -12.76
N ALA A 960 -26.10 -30.51 -12.28
CA ALA A 960 -27.18 -31.50 -12.17
C ALA A 960 -28.29 -31.05 -11.21
N ALA A 961 -27.93 -30.43 -10.08
CA ALA A 961 -28.90 -29.91 -9.13
C ALA A 961 -29.70 -28.70 -9.70
N LEU A 962 -29.05 -27.82 -10.47
CA LEU A 962 -29.70 -26.78 -11.26
C LEU A 962 -30.62 -27.36 -12.34
N ALA A 963 -30.24 -28.46 -12.99
CA ALA A 963 -31.08 -29.14 -13.98
C ALA A 963 -32.35 -29.72 -13.35
N LEU A 964 -32.25 -30.38 -12.19
CA LEU A 964 -33.40 -30.86 -11.41
C LEU A 964 -34.34 -29.71 -11.02
N LEU A 965 -33.78 -28.57 -10.60
CA LEU A 965 -34.53 -27.37 -10.26
C LEU A 965 -35.26 -26.79 -11.49
N ARG A 966 -34.63 -26.75 -12.66
CA ARG A 966 -35.30 -26.33 -13.91
C ARG A 966 -36.43 -27.26 -14.37
N ILE A 967 -36.37 -28.55 -14.03
CA ILE A 967 -37.48 -29.49 -14.27
C ILE A 967 -38.70 -29.13 -13.42
N LYS A 968 -38.51 -28.64 -12.18
CA LYS A 968 -39.60 -28.12 -11.32
C LYS A 968 -40.23 -26.85 -11.91
N ASP A 969 -39.40 -25.93 -12.41
CA ASP A 969 -39.84 -24.71 -13.12
C ASP A 969 -40.53 -25.00 -14.47
N SER A 970 -40.51 -26.25 -14.96
CA SER A 970 -40.89 -26.64 -16.32
C SER A 970 -40.02 -26.02 -17.44
N ASP A 971 -38.84 -25.50 -17.11
CA ASP A 971 -37.81 -25.07 -18.07
C ASP A 971 -36.96 -26.28 -18.50
N TYR A 972 -37.59 -27.21 -19.21
CA TYR A 972 -36.93 -28.43 -19.69
C TYR A 972 -35.80 -28.13 -20.70
N THR A 973 -35.83 -26.95 -21.33
CA THR A 973 -34.76 -26.42 -22.18
C THR A 973 -33.49 -26.15 -21.38
N GLY A 974 -33.56 -25.32 -20.34
CA GLY A 974 -32.42 -25.06 -19.44
C GLY A 974 -31.99 -26.32 -18.67
N ALA A 975 -32.92 -27.22 -18.36
CA ALA A 975 -32.58 -28.52 -17.75
C ALA A 975 -31.73 -29.40 -18.68
N LEU A 976 -32.03 -29.44 -19.99
CA LEU A 976 -31.23 -30.19 -20.98
C LEU A 976 -29.87 -29.55 -21.26
N GLU A 977 -29.76 -28.22 -21.19
CA GLU A 977 -28.47 -27.52 -21.29
C GLU A 977 -27.55 -27.92 -20.12
N TYR A 978 -28.00 -27.71 -18.87
CA TYR A 978 -27.23 -28.13 -17.69
C TYR A 978 -26.94 -29.63 -17.64
N TYR A 979 -27.83 -30.50 -18.15
CA TYR A 979 -27.60 -31.95 -18.24
C TYR A 979 -26.50 -32.32 -19.25
N ARG A 980 -26.41 -31.63 -20.39
CA ARG A 980 -25.29 -31.83 -21.35
C ARG A 980 -23.96 -31.40 -20.73
N ASP A 981 -23.91 -30.22 -20.11
CA ASP A 981 -22.70 -29.69 -19.49
C ASP A 981 -22.23 -30.59 -18.33
N THR A 982 -23.18 -31.06 -17.50
CA THR A 982 -22.95 -32.08 -16.47
C THR A 982 -22.28 -33.33 -17.06
N LEU A 983 -22.84 -33.90 -18.14
CA LEU A 983 -22.33 -35.15 -18.70
C LEU A 983 -20.93 -35.02 -19.31
N LEU A 984 -20.64 -33.92 -20.00
CA LEU A 984 -19.31 -33.64 -20.56
C LEU A 984 -18.22 -33.72 -19.49
N ILE A 985 -18.45 -33.08 -18.34
CA ILE A 985 -17.49 -33.02 -17.24
C ILE A 985 -17.32 -34.40 -16.59
N ILE A 986 -18.39 -35.18 -16.43
CA ILE A 986 -18.30 -36.50 -15.78
C ILE A 986 -17.69 -37.56 -16.72
N GLU A 987 -17.87 -37.44 -18.05
CA GLU A 987 -17.12 -38.25 -19.04
C GLU A 987 -15.61 -37.93 -19.00
N GLU A 988 -15.21 -36.65 -18.86
CA GLU A 988 -13.80 -36.25 -18.71
C GLU A 988 -13.17 -36.75 -17.40
N LEU A 989 -13.96 -36.89 -16.33
CA LEU A 989 -13.51 -37.31 -15.00
C LEU A 989 -13.54 -38.82 -14.73
N GLU A 990 -13.98 -39.65 -15.67
CA GLU A 990 -14.13 -41.13 -15.52
C GLU A 990 -14.84 -41.57 -14.21
N MET A 991 -15.82 -40.80 -13.72
CA MET A 991 -16.39 -41.03 -12.38
C MET A 991 -17.18 -42.34 -12.27
N THR A 992 -17.10 -42.99 -11.10
CA THR A 992 -17.73 -44.29 -10.82
C THR A 992 -18.65 -44.28 -9.58
N ASP A 993 -19.72 -45.08 -9.68
CA ASP A 993 -20.72 -45.48 -8.66
C ASP A 993 -21.28 -44.42 -7.69
N ARG A 994 -20.52 -43.83 -6.77
CA ARG A 994 -21.07 -43.04 -5.64
C ARG A 994 -21.69 -41.68 -5.99
N GLY A 995 -21.61 -41.24 -7.24
CA GLY A 995 -22.37 -40.07 -7.74
C GLY A 995 -23.64 -40.44 -8.50
N PHE A 996 -23.80 -41.72 -8.87
CA PHE A 996 -24.69 -42.16 -9.94
C PHE A 996 -26.17 -41.82 -9.68
N ASP A 997 -26.65 -42.01 -8.45
CA ASP A 997 -28.09 -41.93 -8.15
C ASP A 997 -28.71 -40.56 -8.46
N ARG A 998 -28.02 -39.43 -8.22
CA ARG A 998 -28.55 -38.08 -8.52
C ARG A 998 -28.52 -37.75 -10.03
N PHE A 999 -27.56 -38.31 -10.78
CA PHE A 999 -27.51 -38.17 -12.23
C PHE A 999 -28.50 -39.12 -12.94
N GLU A 1000 -28.71 -40.32 -12.39
CA GLU A 1000 -29.75 -41.29 -12.81
C GLU A 1000 -31.15 -40.76 -12.48
N GLU A 1001 -31.36 -40.11 -11.33
CA GLU A 1001 -32.59 -39.38 -10.98
C GLU A 1001 -32.89 -38.28 -12.00
N LEU A 1002 -31.88 -37.46 -12.34
CA LEU A 1002 -32.00 -36.41 -13.35
C LEU A 1002 -32.33 -36.98 -14.74
N ARG A 1003 -31.64 -38.04 -15.18
CA ARG A 1003 -31.95 -38.76 -16.43
C ARG A 1003 -33.38 -39.28 -16.41
N CYS A 1004 -33.79 -39.99 -15.36
CA CYS A 1004 -35.13 -40.55 -15.22
C CYS A 1004 -36.20 -39.45 -15.20
N SER A 1005 -35.92 -38.30 -14.58
CA SER A 1005 -36.80 -37.14 -14.55
C SER A 1005 -37.01 -36.56 -15.95
N LEU A 1006 -35.93 -36.29 -16.70
CA LEU A 1006 -35.99 -35.82 -18.08
C LEU A 1006 -36.76 -36.79 -19.00
N LEU A 1007 -36.50 -38.10 -18.88
CA LEU A 1007 -37.21 -39.14 -19.63
C LEU A 1007 -38.70 -39.19 -19.28
N SER A 1008 -39.06 -39.05 -18.00
CA SER A 1008 -40.47 -39.01 -17.55
C SER A 1008 -41.22 -37.78 -18.07
N CYS A 1009 -40.50 -36.67 -18.28
CA CYS A 1009 -41.02 -35.46 -18.92
C CYS A 1009 -41.06 -35.55 -20.46
N GLY A 1010 -40.64 -36.67 -21.05
CA GLY A 1010 -40.73 -36.95 -22.50
C GLY A 1010 -39.46 -36.65 -23.31
N PHE A 1011 -38.36 -36.24 -22.67
CA PHE A 1011 -37.13 -35.84 -23.36
C PHE A 1011 -36.20 -37.02 -23.62
N SER A 1012 -36.51 -37.80 -24.67
CA SER A 1012 -35.74 -38.98 -25.08
C SER A 1012 -34.27 -38.70 -25.44
N GLU A 1013 -33.87 -37.43 -25.62
CA GLU A 1013 -32.47 -37.04 -25.80
C GLU A 1013 -31.62 -37.42 -24.58
N ALA A 1014 -32.20 -37.42 -23.38
CA ALA A 1014 -31.50 -37.80 -22.15
C ALA A 1014 -30.93 -39.24 -22.18
N GLU A 1015 -31.55 -40.14 -22.96
CA GLU A 1015 -31.07 -41.51 -23.19
C GLU A 1015 -29.92 -41.56 -24.20
N VAL A 1016 -29.94 -40.68 -25.20
CA VAL A 1016 -28.96 -40.65 -26.30
C VAL A 1016 -27.61 -40.12 -25.82
N LEU A 1017 -27.64 -39.20 -24.85
CA LEU A 1017 -26.47 -38.59 -24.23
C LEU A 1017 -25.83 -39.47 -23.14
N TRP A 1018 -26.46 -40.57 -22.71
CA TRP A 1018 -25.99 -41.33 -21.55
C TRP A 1018 -24.72 -42.17 -21.85
N PRO A 1019 -23.66 -42.10 -21.02
CA PRO A 1019 -22.41 -42.82 -21.28
C PRO A 1019 -22.59 -44.34 -21.26
N ARG A 1020 -22.35 -44.98 -22.42
CA ARG A 1020 -22.62 -46.42 -22.64
C ARG A 1020 -21.83 -47.38 -21.76
N HIS A 1021 -20.79 -46.90 -21.07
CA HIS A 1021 -20.00 -47.69 -20.14
C HIS A 1021 -20.59 -47.71 -18.72
N TRP A 1022 -21.47 -46.78 -18.36
CA TRP A 1022 -22.23 -46.80 -17.12
C TRP A 1022 -23.50 -47.66 -17.26
N SER A 1023 -23.33 -48.96 -17.09
CA SER A 1023 -24.44 -49.92 -16.99
C SER A 1023 -24.54 -50.46 -15.57
N LYS A 1024 -25.78 -50.63 -15.07
CA LYS A 1024 -26.05 -50.91 -13.64
C LYS A 1024 -25.26 -52.12 -13.12
N PRO A 1025 -24.64 -52.01 -11.92
CA PRO A 1025 -24.35 -53.19 -11.11
C PRO A 1025 -25.63 -54.01 -10.94
N GLN A 1026 -25.59 -55.30 -11.29
CA GLN A 1026 -26.73 -56.18 -11.04
C GLN A 1026 -26.92 -56.31 -9.53
N ARG A 1027 -28.00 -55.75 -8.98
CA ARG A 1027 -28.45 -56.10 -7.63
C ARG A 1027 -28.67 -57.61 -7.58
N SER A 1028 -28.00 -58.28 -6.66
CA SER A 1028 -27.99 -59.74 -6.51
C SER A 1028 -29.27 -60.29 -5.86
N THR A 1029 -30.43 -59.93 -6.41
CA THR A 1029 -31.70 -60.59 -6.14
C THR A 1029 -31.76 -61.91 -6.92
N ASP A 1030 -31.27 -62.99 -6.30
CA ASP A 1030 -31.97 -64.30 -6.21
C ASP A 1030 -31.02 -65.41 -5.71
N LEU A 1031 -30.97 -65.55 -4.38
CA LEU A 1031 -30.46 -66.74 -3.70
C LEU A 1031 -31.39 -67.11 -2.53
N ASN A 1032 -32.62 -67.54 -2.84
CA ASN A 1032 -33.48 -68.43 -2.04
C ASN A 1032 -34.87 -68.61 -2.70
N ALA A 1033 -34.96 -69.42 -3.78
CA ALA A 1033 -36.25 -69.80 -4.39
C ALA A 1033 -36.20 -71.08 -5.26
N ASP A 1034 -35.52 -72.14 -4.80
CA ASP A 1034 -35.86 -73.58 -4.99
C ASP A 1034 -34.74 -74.50 -4.44
#